data_AF-A0A497EA66-F1
#
_entry.id   AF-A0A497EA66-F1
#
_cell.length_a   1.000
_cell.length_b   1.000
_cell.length_c   1.000
_cell.angle_alpha   90.00
_cell.angle_beta   90.00
_cell.angle_gamma   90.00
#
_symmetry.space_group_name_H-M   'P 1'
#
loop_
_entity.id
_entity.type
_entity.pdbx_description
1 polymer ?
#
loop_
_entity_poly.entity_id
_entity_poly.type
_entity_poly.pdbx_seq_one_letter_code
_entity_poly.pdbx_strand_id
1 'polypeptide(L)'
;TTDYQVFHHDQGTGTVNSDFQLIIPSGGIYQMAARVTDAHGEQDVDFVNVMAMEPANDCSTPRTLSGHGPFPTTIITSNEFATKATGDPVLSCVDPATSHPDAGREASIWFEFTPAVTGTYAISTCGSEADTMVSVWTGDACGPYTEVPGGCNDDDEGEHCFGVRTDSYLELDLDGGTTYRIMVGSWRGLQGTSAKGLVRFTIDCATCSGSSDNLTLIAAAAHADGLNNTTWLTDLDLYNPGATDVTVDLAFLPAGADNSGVVAVETTILAGHTKTFSDVVGNFLGTVGAGAIRINAPVSLIASSRTFNTAEDGTFGQYIPGMTLDQAVNPGAEARLNGLAGNAFFRTNLGFANASESATNLSVDLIASDGSIIGHYEPFLQPWGWLQLNKVFKTAGTGNVEAASAIVRNLSTTARVFVYASVVDSTTGDPTFVTETPTGDSGSDLWLAASAHADGVGESVWRTDSWLCNTGESEVTASIHLLKKGQDNSSAVTSDVAIPAGENLKLGDVLDTTFHFNGIAALRIVLDGQATVTSRTFNQAVDGTFGQFIPGVGQEASVSEGETGTLIQLRNSSQFRTNIGFVNMGSEIIAIHAEYFTSDGTLLNTKDYFLQPFGYFQDGAALPEGSEVEGAFAHLTTSTSGGRFLAYASVVDNGSDDPVFMPAQVLPE
;
A
#
# COMPACT_ATOMS: atom_id res chain seq x y z
N THR A 1 22.09 4.54 26.01
CA THR A 1 22.20 3.43 26.98
C THR A 1 22.60 3.98 28.33
N THR A 2 21.61 4.29 29.16
CA THR A 2 21.80 4.52 30.59
C THR A 2 20.98 3.45 31.29
N ASP A 3 21.64 2.37 31.71
CA ASP A 3 21.02 1.33 32.51
C ASP A 3 20.80 1.88 33.92
N TYR A 4 19.54 2.05 34.32
CA TYR A 4 19.20 2.33 35.72
C TYR A 4 18.74 1.02 36.36
N GLN A 5 19.50 0.53 37.35
CA GLN A 5 19.05 -0.56 38.22
C GLN A 5 18.13 0.02 39.30
N VAL A 6 16.88 -0.45 39.34
CA VAL A 6 15.94 -0.18 40.43
C VAL A 6 15.93 -1.41 41.34
N PHE A 7 16.29 -1.24 42.61
CA PHE A 7 16.15 -2.29 43.62
C PHE A 7 14.78 -2.16 44.31
N HIS A 8 13.99 -3.24 44.32
CA HIS A 8 12.84 -3.34 45.21
C HIS A 8 13.15 -4.29 46.36
N HIS A 9 12.91 -3.84 47.58
CA HIS A 9 12.86 -4.66 48.78
C HIS A 9 11.46 -4.48 49.36
N ASP A 10 10.55 -5.41 49.04
CA ASP A 10 9.45 -5.90 49.91
C ASP A 10 8.25 -6.43 49.10
N GLN A 11 7.65 -7.49 49.66
CA GLN A 11 6.57 -8.31 49.11
C GLN A 11 5.21 -7.63 49.28
N GLY A 12 4.76 -6.85 48.30
CA GLY A 12 3.41 -6.29 48.25
C GLY A 12 3.12 -5.66 46.89
N THR A 13 1.85 -5.65 46.48
CA THR A 13 1.37 -4.94 45.28
C THR A 13 1.65 -3.44 45.45
N GLY A 14 2.69 -2.94 44.79
CA GLY A 14 3.10 -1.55 44.81
C GLY A 14 3.22 -0.99 43.40
N THR A 15 2.87 0.29 43.24
CA THR A 15 3.12 1.04 42.01
C THR A 15 4.57 1.51 42.04
N VAL A 16 5.36 1.14 41.03
CA VAL A 16 6.71 1.68 40.82
C VAL A 16 6.57 2.88 39.87
N ASN A 17 6.92 4.08 40.35
CA ASN A 17 7.01 5.27 39.50
C ASN A 17 8.50 5.55 39.23
N SER A 18 8.88 5.60 37.96
CA SER A 18 10.21 6.04 37.53
C SER A 18 10.08 7.19 36.56
N ASP A 19 10.71 8.32 36.87
CA ASP A 19 10.79 9.47 35.97
C ASP A 19 12.15 9.45 35.26
N PHE A 20 12.16 9.55 33.94
CA PHE A 20 13.36 9.83 33.17
C PHE A 20 13.11 11.01 32.23
N GLN A 21 14.16 11.80 32.00
CA GLN A 21 14.12 12.92 31.09
C GLN A 21 15.04 12.62 29.91
N LEU A 22 14.45 12.51 28.72
CA LEU A 22 15.17 12.35 27.46
C LEU A 22 15.03 13.65 26.67
N ILE A 23 16.15 14.24 26.22
CA ILE A 23 16.13 15.35 25.28
C ILE A 23 16.21 14.74 23.88
N ILE A 24 15.11 14.86 23.14
CA ILE A 24 14.98 14.33 21.79
C ILE A 24 15.30 15.45 20.79
N PRO A 25 16.23 15.24 19.84
CA PRO A 25 16.73 16.31 18.97
C PRO A 25 15.85 16.61 17.75
N SER A 26 14.83 15.79 17.45
CA SER A 26 13.95 15.95 16.28
C SER A 26 12.51 15.53 16.58
N GLY A 27 11.53 16.06 15.86
CA GLY A 27 10.13 15.63 16.00
C GLY A 27 9.90 14.18 15.52
N GLY A 28 8.94 13.49 16.11
CA GLY A 28 8.55 12.13 15.71
C GLY A 28 7.77 11.35 16.76
N ILE A 29 7.32 10.16 16.39
CA ILE A 29 6.78 9.16 17.32
C ILE A 29 7.96 8.34 17.83
N TYR A 30 8.20 8.38 19.13
CA TYR A 30 9.26 7.65 19.79
C TYR A 30 8.65 6.54 20.62
N GLN A 31 8.92 5.30 20.22
CA GLN A 31 8.51 4.16 20.99
C GLN A 31 9.51 3.94 22.14
N MET A 32 9.01 4.05 23.37
CA MET A 32 9.80 3.81 24.57
C MET A 32 9.42 2.46 25.17
N ALA A 33 10.41 1.59 25.34
CA ALA A 33 10.20 0.26 25.91
C ALA A 33 10.45 0.25 27.42
N ALA A 34 9.47 -0.20 28.19
CA ALA A 34 9.64 -0.57 29.59
C ALA A 34 9.91 -2.08 29.68
N ARG A 35 11.15 -2.46 30.01
CA ARG A 35 11.54 -3.87 30.18
C ARG A 35 11.55 -4.25 31.66
N VAL A 36 10.85 -5.32 32.00
CA VAL A 36 10.95 -5.99 33.30
C VAL A 36 11.70 -7.30 33.12
N THR A 37 12.58 -7.64 34.07
CA THR A 37 13.23 -8.95 34.10
C THR A 37 13.03 -9.54 35.49
N ASP A 38 12.46 -10.73 35.55
CA ASP A 38 12.25 -11.44 36.80
C ASP A 38 13.56 -12.07 37.31
N ALA A 39 13.53 -12.59 38.55
CA ALA A 39 14.72 -13.21 39.16
C ALA A 39 15.17 -14.52 38.47
N HIS A 40 14.35 -15.09 37.59
CA HIS A 40 14.63 -16.31 36.82
C HIS A 40 15.07 -15.99 35.38
N GLY A 41 15.10 -14.71 35.00
CA GLY A 41 15.53 -14.25 33.68
C GLY A 41 14.41 -14.15 32.65
N GLU A 42 13.15 -14.33 33.04
CA GLU A 42 11.99 -14.07 32.18
C GLU A 42 11.84 -12.56 31.98
N GLN A 43 11.60 -12.15 30.74
CA GLN A 43 11.52 -10.74 30.36
C GLN A 43 10.15 -10.42 29.80
N ASP A 44 9.59 -9.31 30.26
CA ASP A 44 8.39 -8.71 29.69
C ASP A 44 8.72 -7.29 29.23
N VAL A 45 8.10 -6.87 28.14
CA VAL A 45 8.33 -5.55 27.53
C VAL A 45 7.00 -4.94 27.15
N ASP A 46 6.75 -3.74 27.66
CA ASP A 46 5.63 -2.91 27.21
C ASP A 46 6.17 -1.67 26.49
N PHE A 47 5.39 -1.13 25.57
CA PHE A 47 5.78 0.01 24.75
C PHE A 47 4.81 1.16 24.96
N VAL A 48 5.36 2.36 25.13
CA VAL A 48 4.57 3.60 25.05
C VAL A 48 5.05 4.44 23.89
N ASN A 49 4.11 4.87 23.05
CA ASN A 49 4.38 5.83 21.99
C ASN A 49 4.41 7.23 22.60
N VAL A 50 5.59 7.82 22.71
CA VAL A 50 5.75 9.21 23.08
C VAL A 50 5.88 10.02 21.79
N MET A 51 4.83 10.76 21.46
CA MET A 51 4.93 11.76 20.41
C MET A 51 5.75 12.94 20.93
N ALA A 52 7.01 13.00 20.52
CA ALA A 52 7.82 14.19 20.73
C ALA A 52 7.55 15.11 19.54
N MET A 53 6.68 16.08 19.76
CA MET A 53 6.38 17.08 18.76
C MET A 53 7.55 18.06 18.72
N GLU A 54 8.27 18.09 17.59
CA GLU A 54 8.95 19.31 17.16
C GLU A 54 7.91 20.04 16.32
N PRO A 55 7.07 20.91 16.90
CA PRO A 55 6.38 21.81 16.03
C PRO A 55 7.50 22.60 15.34
N ALA A 56 7.46 22.71 14.02
CA ALA A 56 8.21 23.75 13.33
C ALA A 56 7.61 25.13 13.69
N ASN A 57 7.39 25.39 14.99
CA ASN A 57 6.71 26.56 15.56
C ASN A 57 7.56 27.82 15.48
N ASP A 58 8.74 27.71 14.89
CA ASP A 58 9.63 28.82 14.66
C ASP A 58 10.08 28.83 13.20
N CYS A 59 9.94 29.99 12.58
CA CYS A 59 10.45 30.30 11.26
C CYS A 59 11.98 30.15 11.14
N SER A 60 12.71 30.08 12.25
CA SER A 60 14.18 29.95 12.27
C SER A 60 14.65 28.52 11.98
N THR A 61 13.78 27.53 12.21
CA THR A 61 14.03 26.10 11.98
C THR A 61 12.80 25.45 11.32
N PRO A 62 12.46 25.86 10.08
CA PRO A 62 11.32 25.29 9.37
C PRO A 62 11.59 23.82 9.01
N ARG A 63 10.52 23.02 8.86
CA ARG A 63 10.62 21.66 8.33
C ARG A 63 10.91 21.69 6.83
N THR A 64 12.11 21.27 6.42
CA THR A 64 12.49 21.24 5.00
C THR A 64 11.83 20.09 4.25
N LEU A 65 11.30 20.39 3.06
CA LEU A 65 10.69 19.47 2.11
C LEU A 65 11.63 19.22 0.92
N SER A 66 11.62 18.01 0.38
CA SER A 66 12.40 17.66 -0.80
C SER A 66 11.87 18.36 -2.05
N GLY A 67 12.72 19.11 -2.74
CA GLY A 67 12.40 19.76 -4.02
C GLY A 67 12.09 18.81 -5.17
N HIS A 68 12.64 17.59 -5.11
CA HIS A 68 12.47 16.55 -6.13
C HIS A 68 11.26 15.66 -5.86
N GLY A 69 10.44 16.01 -4.88
CA GLY A 69 9.33 15.18 -4.45
C GLY A 69 9.76 14.05 -3.49
N PRO A 70 8.88 13.07 -3.24
CA PRO A 70 7.66 12.76 -4.02
C PRO A 70 6.67 13.89 -4.15
N PHE A 71 5.94 13.94 -5.25
CA PHE A 71 4.71 14.70 -5.31
C PHE A 71 3.57 13.70 -5.62
N PRO A 72 2.49 13.67 -4.82
CA PRO A 72 2.30 14.43 -3.58
C PRO A 72 3.23 13.95 -2.45
N THR A 73 3.75 14.89 -1.64
CA THR A 73 4.34 14.63 -0.32
C THR A 73 3.34 15.04 0.75
N THR A 74 2.92 14.09 1.59
CA THR A 74 2.07 14.37 2.75
C THR A 74 2.84 14.23 4.06
N ILE A 75 2.61 15.18 4.97
CA ILE A 75 3.15 15.24 6.31
C ILE A 75 1.98 15.34 7.28
N ILE A 76 1.92 14.40 8.21
CA ILE A 76 1.03 14.48 9.37
C ILE A 76 1.83 15.06 10.53
N THR A 77 1.30 16.12 11.14
CA THR A 77 1.87 16.81 12.31
C THR A 77 0.73 17.35 13.17
N SER A 78 1.02 18.11 14.22
CA SER A 78 -0.01 18.83 15.00
C SER A 78 0.48 20.20 15.41
N ASN A 79 -0.45 21.12 15.53
CA ASN A 79 -0.19 22.48 15.96
C ASN A 79 -0.70 22.78 17.38
N GLU A 80 -1.12 21.76 18.13
CA GLU A 80 -1.74 21.90 19.47
C GLU A 80 -0.89 22.74 20.45
N PHE A 81 0.42 22.52 20.44
CA PHE A 81 1.39 23.25 21.28
C PHE A 81 2.12 24.39 20.56
N ALA A 82 1.83 24.63 19.27
CA ALA A 82 2.42 25.73 18.54
C ALA A 82 1.87 27.08 19.03
N THR A 83 2.71 28.11 18.94
CA THR A 83 2.43 29.48 19.40
C THR A 83 2.98 30.46 18.38
N LYS A 84 2.36 31.65 18.31
CA LYS A 84 2.85 32.74 17.45
C LYS A 84 4.30 33.12 17.75
N ALA A 85 5.14 33.12 16.72
CA ALA A 85 6.50 33.62 16.78
C ALA A 85 6.59 35.12 16.45
N THR A 86 7.67 35.77 16.85
CA THR A 86 7.88 37.21 16.58
C THR A 86 8.06 37.49 15.07
N GLY A 87 8.55 36.52 14.31
CA GLY A 87 8.75 36.60 12.86
C GLY A 87 7.52 36.29 12.01
N ASP A 88 6.39 35.90 12.62
CA ASP A 88 5.22 35.45 11.86
C ASP A 88 4.56 36.61 11.08
N PRO A 89 4.49 36.54 9.74
CA PRO A 89 3.90 37.58 8.92
C PRO A 89 2.38 37.61 9.10
N VAL A 90 1.79 38.79 8.94
CA VAL A 90 0.32 38.92 8.88
C VAL A 90 -0.14 38.34 7.54
N LEU A 91 -1.06 37.37 7.59
CA LEU A 91 -1.65 36.74 6.41
C LEU A 91 -2.61 37.72 5.71
N SER A 92 -2.56 37.76 4.37
CA SER A 92 -3.45 38.62 3.57
C SER A 92 -4.90 38.15 3.54
N CYS A 93 -5.12 36.84 3.77
CA CYS A 93 -6.43 36.19 3.83
C CYS A 93 -7.12 36.30 5.20
N VAL A 94 -6.59 37.08 6.15
CA VAL A 94 -7.29 37.38 7.41
C VAL A 94 -8.35 38.45 7.18
N ASP A 95 -9.63 38.10 7.30
CA ASP A 95 -10.73 39.07 7.30
C ASP A 95 -10.84 39.78 8.67
N PRO A 96 -10.52 41.09 8.77
CA PRO A 96 -10.57 41.83 10.02
C PRO A 96 -11.99 42.03 10.57
N ALA A 97 -13.03 41.77 9.77
CA ALA A 97 -14.42 41.88 10.23
C ALA A 97 -14.88 40.66 11.04
N THR A 98 -14.27 39.50 10.83
CA THR A 98 -14.71 38.21 11.37
C THR A 98 -13.63 37.47 12.17
N SER A 99 -12.36 37.74 11.90
CA SER A 99 -11.22 37.00 12.44
C SER A 99 -10.35 37.85 13.36
N HIS A 100 -9.73 37.19 14.34
CA HIS A 100 -8.74 37.82 15.20
C HIS A 100 -7.52 38.25 14.34
N PRO A 101 -6.85 39.38 14.63
CA PRO A 101 -5.70 39.82 13.84
C PRO A 101 -4.55 38.81 13.77
N ASP A 102 -4.45 37.93 14.78
CA ASP A 102 -3.46 36.86 14.85
C ASP A 102 -3.96 35.49 14.33
N ALA A 103 -5.12 35.44 13.66
CA ALA A 103 -5.55 34.24 12.94
C ALA A 103 -4.49 33.83 11.90
N GLY A 104 -4.21 32.53 11.82
CA GLY A 104 -3.13 31.95 11.00
C GLY A 104 -1.71 32.18 11.54
N ARG A 105 -1.51 33.07 12.51
CA ARG A 105 -0.23 33.26 13.21
C ARG A 105 -0.19 32.53 14.54
N GLU A 106 -1.34 32.29 15.15
CA GLU A 106 -1.42 31.41 16.31
C GLU A 106 -1.41 29.95 15.87
N ALA A 107 -0.72 29.12 16.65
CA ALA A 107 -0.46 27.74 16.28
C ALA A 107 0.23 27.58 14.91
N SER A 108 1.12 28.53 14.57
CA SER A 108 1.89 28.48 13.34
C SER A 108 2.93 27.37 13.37
N ILE A 109 3.02 26.64 12.27
CA ILE A 109 4.11 25.73 11.95
C ILE A 109 4.66 26.08 10.56
N TRP A 110 5.96 25.92 10.39
CA TRP A 110 6.70 26.40 9.22
C TRP A 110 7.34 25.26 8.43
N PHE A 111 7.19 25.32 7.12
CA PHE A 111 7.86 24.44 6.16
C PHE A 111 8.75 25.26 5.24
N GLU A 112 9.83 24.65 4.79
CA GLU A 112 10.73 25.18 3.78
C GLU A 112 10.68 24.29 2.56
N PHE A 113 10.46 24.87 1.38
CA PHE A 113 10.38 24.11 0.13
C PHE A 113 11.20 24.79 -0.95
N THR A 114 12.14 24.08 -1.56
CA THR A 114 12.88 24.57 -2.75
C THR A 114 12.56 23.63 -3.90
N PRO A 115 11.56 23.93 -4.76
CA PRO A 115 11.18 23.04 -5.83
C PRO A 115 12.36 22.77 -6.77
N ALA A 116 12.52 21.54 -7.24
CA ALA A 116 13.60 21.20 -8.17
C ALA A 116 13.31 21.68 -9.59
N VAL A 117 12.03 21.79 -9.94
CA VAL A 117 11.55 22.19 -11.26
C VAL A 117 10.49 23.28 -11.11
N THR A 118 10.47 24.21 -12.07
CA THR A 118 9.41 25.22 -12.15
C THR A 118 8.11 24.55 -12.57
N GLY A 119 7.02 24.83 -11.86
CA GLY A 119 5.71 24.26 -12.12
C GLY A 119 4.65 24.82 -11.18
N THR A 120 3.44 24.35 -11.36
CA THR A 120 2.29 24.65 -10.52
C THR A 120 2.23 23.60 -9.43
N TYR A 121 2.25 24.05 -8.18
CA TYR A 121 2.20 23.19 -7.01
C TYR A 121 0.89 23.41 -6.27
N ALA A 122 0.21 22.30 -5.96
CA ALA A 122 -0.93 22.28 -5.06
C ALA A 122 -0.43 22.12 -3.62
N ILE A 123 -0.86 23.01 -2.73
CA ILE A 123 -0.56 22.98 -1.30
C ILE A 123 -1.87 22.82 -0.59
N SER A 124 -2.03 21.71 0.13
CA SER A 124 -3.29 21.27 0.71
C SER A 124 -3.13 20.96 2.18
N THR A 125 -4.18 21.28 2.94
CA THR A 125 -4.34 20.83 4.33
C THR A 125 -5.55 19.91 4.50
N CYS A 126 -6.09 19.34 3.41
CA CYS A 126 -7.29 18.53 3.45
C CYS A 126 -7.16 17.34 4.42
N GLY A 127 -8.19 17.11 5.23
CA GLY A 127 -8.23 16.06 6.24
C GLY A 127 -7.51 16.43 7.53
N SER A 128 -7.33 17.72 7.80
CA SER A 128 -6.84 18.20 9.09
C SER A 128 -7.96 18.21 10.13
N GLU A 129 -7.61 18.03 11.40
CA GLU A 129 -8.54 18.28 12.51
C GLU A 129 -8.55 19.76 12.92
N ALA A 130 -7.43 20.45 12.69
CA ALA A 130 -7.33 21.89 12.87
C ALA A 130 -8.12 22.63 11.78
N ASP A 131 -8.69 23.77 12.14
CA ASP A 131 -9.20 24.76 11.18
C ASP A 131 -7.99 25.56 10.69
N THR A 132 -7.53 25.30 9.48
CA THR A 132 -6.21 25.71 9.01
C THR A 132 -6.24 27.06 8.31
N MET A 133 -5.10 27.75 8.32
CA MET A 133 -4.82 28.84 7.40
C MET A 133 -3.42 28.66 6.84
N VAL A 134 -3.29 28.63 5.52
CA VAL A 134 -2.01 28.44 4.82
C VAL A 134 -1.56 29.74 4.18
N SER A 135 -0.26 30.04 4.28
CA SER A 135 0.36 31.14 3.55
C SER A 135 1.76 30.81 3.04
N VAL A 136 2.14 31.37 1.88
CA VAL A 136 3.38 31.04 1.17
C VAL A 136 4.18 32.30 0.86
N TRP A 137 5.46 32.27 1.22
CA TRP A 137 6.34 33.43 1.21
C TRP A 137 7.69 33.12 0.57
N THR A 138 8.36 34.14 0.09
CA THR A 138 9.81 34.13 -0.22
C THR A 138 10.55 35.04 0.77
N GLY A 139 11.83 34.77 1.00
CA GLY A 139 12.67 35.54 1.92
C GLY A 139 13.53 34.65 2.82
N ASP A 140 14.43 35.27 3.57
CA ASP A 140 15.26 34.57 4.56
C ASP A 140 14.41 33.93 5.67
N ALA A 141 14.97 32.98 6.42
CA ALA A 141 14.31 32.44 7.60
C ALA A 141 13.98 33.55 8.61
N CYS A 142 12.72 33.61 9.06
CA CYS A 142 12.15 34.70 9.85
C CYS A 142 12.11 36.09 9.17
N GLY A 143 12.21 36.12 7.85
CA GLY A 143 11.98 37.28 7.02
C GLY A 143 13.22 38.17 6.82
N PRO A 144 13.05 39.33 6.16
CA PRO A 144 11.78 39.89 5.71
C PRO A 144 11.11 39.03 4.63
N TYR A 145 9.79 38.84 4.76
CA TYR A 145 9.01 38.01 3.84
C TYR A 145 8.34 38.83 2.74
N THR A 146 8.28 38.25 1.54
CA THR A 146 7.45 38.72 0.42
C THR A 146 6.45 37.63 0.10
N GLU A 147 5.16 37.93 0.22
CA GLU A 147 4.08 36.98 -0.05
C GLU A 147 4.11 36.56 -1.52
N VAL A 148 3.93 35.28 -1.78
CA VAL A 148 3.71 34.78 -3.14
C VAL A 148 2.31 35.22 -3.58
N PRO A 149 2.13 35.79 -4.79
CA PRO A 149 0.81 36.18 -5.26
C PRO A 149 -0.20 35.03 -5.20
N GLY A 150 -1.34 35.27 -4.54
CA GLY A 150 -2.36 34.23 -4.31
C GLY A 150 -2.01 33.21 -3.22
N GLY A 151 -0.84 33.33 -2.58
CA GLY A 151 -0.33 32.36 -1.61
C GLY A 151 -0.93 32.51 -0.21
N CYS A 152 -2.23 32.71 -0.07
CA CYS A 152 -2.92 32.73 1.22
C CYS A 152 -4.34 32.20 1.07
N ASN A 153 -4.70 31.21 1.88
CA ASN A 153 -6.06 30.65 1.94
C ASN A 153 -6.38 30.24 3.38
N ASP A 154 -7.59 30.54 3.84
CA ASP A 154 -8.13 30.05 5.11
C ASP A 154 -9.01 28.82 4.90
N ASP A 155 -10.10 28.98 4.15
CA ASP A 155 -11.02 27.90 3.80
C ASP A 155 -10.93 27.60 2.29
N ASP A 156 -10.92 26.31 1.96
CA ASP A 156 -11.10 25.82 0.59
C ASP A 156 -12.58 25.88 0.14
N GLU A 157 -13.51 26.20 1.05
CA GLU A 157 -14.95 26.30 0.79
C GLU A 157 -15.58 25.01 0.20
N GLY A 158 -14.89 23.88 0.36
CA GLY A 158 -15.33 22.56 -0.10
C GLY A 158 -15.21 22.35 -1.62
N GLU A 159 -14.34 23.10 -2.28
CA GLU A 159 -14.08 22.98 -3.73
C GLU A 159 -13.15 21.80 -4.05
N HIS A 160 -12.08 21.61 -3.27
CA HIS A 160 -11.08 20.56 -3.46
C HIS A 160 -11.03 19.57 -2.28
N CYS A 161 -11.26 20.02 -1.05
CA CYS A 161 -11.32 19.18 0.14
C CYS A 161 -12.71 18.57 0.31
N PHE A 162 -12.83 17.25 0.16
CA PHE A 162 -14.11 16.55 0.34
C PHE A 162 -14.53 16.50 1.82
N GLY A 163 -15.59 17.23 2.17
CA GLY A 163 -16.35 17.01 3.42
C GLY A 163 -16.02 17.93 4.60
N VAL A 164 -14.96 18.75 4.53
CA VAL A 164 -14.57 19.67 5.61
C VAL A 164 -14.27 21.05 5.03
N ARG A 165 -15.03 22.08 5.44
CA ARG A 165 -14.90 23.47 4.95
C ARG A 165 -13.64 24.19 5.45
N THR A 166 -13.13 23.76 6.60
CA THR A 166 -12.09 24.45 7.39
C THR A 166 -10.65 24.09 6.99
N ASP A 167 -10.49 23.30 5.94
CA ASP A 167 -9.18 22.96 5.38
C ASP A 167 -8.79 24.02 4.35
N SER A 168 -7.50 24.36 4.26
CA SER A 168 -7.00 25.29 3.25
C SER A 168 -6.44 24.57 2.02
N TYR A 169 -6.58 25.19 0.85
CA TYR A 169 -5.99 24.73 -0.42
C TYR A 169 -5.47 25.91 -1.26
N LEU A 170 -4.32 25.72 -1.91
CA LEU A 170 -3.67 26.69 -2.79
C LEU A 170 -3.09 26.01 -4.01
N GLU A 171 -3.22 26.62 -5.19
CA GLU A 171 -2.42 26.28 -6.37
C GLU A 171 -1.55 27.47 -6.76
N LEU A 172 -0.24 27.27 -6.78
CA LEU A 172 0.72 28.34 -7.02
C LEU A 172 1.76 27.93 -8.05
N ASP A 173 2.08 28.84 -8.96
CA ASP A 173 3.25 28.70 -9.82
C ASP A 173 4.52 29.00 -9.01
N LEU A 174 5.34 27.98 -8.78
CA LEU A 174 6.60 28.06 -8.05
C LEU A 174 7.78 27.82 -8.99
N ASP A 175 8.84 28.60 -8.79
CA ASP A 175 10.07 28.55 -9.57
C ASP A 175 11.06 27.52 -9.00
N GLY A 176 11.60 26.67 -9.89
CA GLY A 176 12.65 25.73 -9.53
C GLY A 176 13.90 26.45 -9.02
N GLY A 177 14.46 25.95 -7.92
CA GLY A 177 15.63 26.52 -7.24
C GLY A 177 15.33 27.73 -6.35
N THR A 178 14.09 28.23 -6.31
CA THR A 178 13.68 29.30 -5.39
C THR A 178 13.19 28.69 -4.08
N THR A 179 13.68 29.19 -2.95
CA THR A 179 13.25 28.72 -1.63
C THR A 179 11.99 29.45 -1.17
N TYR A 180 10.93 28.69 -0.93
CA TYR A 180 9.66 29.12 -0.37
C TYR A 180 9.54 28.76 1.12
N ARG A 181 8.79 29.58 1.84
CA ARG A 181 8.49 29.48 3.27
C ARG A 181 6.98 29.34 3.39
N ILE A 182 6.51 28.19 3.85
CA ILE A 182 5.08 27.89 3.93
C ILE A 182 4.71 27.88 5.42
N MET A 183 3.80 28.75 5.82
CA MET A 183 3.28 28.79 7.18
C MET A 183 1.88 28.20 7.19
N VAL A 184 1.64 27.25 8.08
CA VAL A 184 0.32 26.69 8.36
C VAL A 184 -0.02 27.04 9.80
N GLY A 185 -1.06 27.83 10.01
CA GLY A 185 -1.57 28.20 11.34
C GLY A 185 -3.01 27.79 11.52
N SER A 186 -3.60 28.16 12.66
CA SER A 186 -5.02 27.93 12.92
C SER A 186 -5.86 29.18 12.71
N TRP A 187 -7.07 29.01 12.19
CA TRP A 187 -8.11 30.02 12.22
C TRP A 187 -8.49 30.37 13.66
N ARG A 188 -8.90 31.63 13.85
CA ARG A 188 -9.40 32.14 15.13
C ARG A 188 -10.37 33.30 14.94
N GLY A 189 -11.59 33.15 15.44
CA GLY A 189 -12.57 34.24 15.53
C GLY A 189 -12.23 35.31 16.59
N LEU A 190 -12.84 36.50 16.48
CA LEU A 190 -12.55 37.68 17.33
C LEU A 190 -12.59 37.45 18.85
N GLN A 191 -13.39 36.50 19.33
CA GLN A 191 -13.52 36.14 20.76
C GLN A 191 -13.26 34.65 21.04
N GLY A 192 -12.84 33.88 20.03
CA GLY A 192 -12.61 32.44 20.11
C GLY A 192 -11.19 32.07 20.51
N THR A 193 -10.97 30.77 20.74
CA THR A 193 -9.64 30.15 20.79
C THR A 193 -9.27 29.65 19.40
N SER A 194 -7.97 29.51 19.10
CA SER A 194 -7.52 28.89 17.86
C SER A 194 -8.00 27.44 17.78
N ALA A 195 -8.52 27.01 16.63
CA ALA A 195 -8.97 25.64 16.40
C ALA A 195 -7.77 24.78 15.97
N LYS A 196 -7.11 24.21 16.99
CA LYS A 196 -5.88 23.42 16.85
C LYS A 196 -6.19 21.92 16.77
N GLY A 197 -5.24 21.14 16.27
CA GLY A 197 -5.35 19.69 16.20
C GLY A 197 -4.27 19.06 15.34
N LEU A 198 -4.52 17.84 14.87
CA LEU A 198 -3.72 17.25 13.80
C LEU A 198 -3.83 18.08 12.52
N VAL A 199 -2.70 18.25 11.84
CA VAL A 199 -2.55 18.95 10.57
C VAL A 199 -1.99 17.96 9.56
N ARG A 200 -2.72 17.73 8.47
CA ARG A 200 -2.30 16.92 7.33
C ARG A 200 -1.86 17.85 6.21
N PHE A 201 -0.57 18.20 6.17
CA PHE A 201 -0.01 19.07 5.15
C PHE A 201 0.44 18.27 3.93
N THR A 202 -0.07 18.58 2.75
CA THR A 202 0.32 17.95 1.48
C THR A 202 0.83 19.01 0.51
N ILE A 203 1.94 18.72 -0.18
CA ILE A 203 2.38 19.46 -1.35
C ILE A 203 2.48 18.53 -2.54
N ASP A 204 1.86 18.90 -3.65
CA ASP A 204 1.86 18.16 -4.91
C ASP A 204 2.31 19.08 -6.04
N CYS A 205 2.90 18.53 -7.10
CA CYS A 205 3.24 19.32 -8.28
C CYS A 205 2.33 18.98 -9.45
N ALA A 206 1.22 19.72 -9.53
CA ALA A 206 0.17 19.56 -10.53
C ALA A 206 0.67 19.66 -11.99
N THR A 207 1.71 20.45 -12.28
CA THR A 207 2.22 20.61 -13.67
C THR A 207 3.69 20.20 -13.86
N CYS A 208 4.33 19.58 -12.86
CA CYS A 208 5.67 19.00 -13.01
C CYS A 208 5.70 17.68 -13.79
N SER A 209 4.57 17.23 -14.36
CA SER A 209 4.47 16.04 -15.20
C SER A 209 5.23 16.16 -16.55
N GLY A 210 6.07 17.18 -16.73
CA GLY A 210 7.05 17.28 -17.81
C GLY A 210 8.36 16.54 -17.49
N SER A 211 8.47 15.30 -17.98
CA SER A 211 9.68 14.45 -18.01
C SER A 211 10.36 14.17 -16.66
N SER A 212 9.61 13.64 -15.69
CA SER A 212 10.21 12.68 -14.77
C SER A 212 10.01 11.29 -15.37
N ASP A 213 11.05 10.46 -15.42
CA ASP A 213 10.88 9.05 -15.71
C ASP A 213 9.84 8.49 -14.72
N ASN A 214 8.73 7.97 -15.24
CA ASN A 214 7.78 7.20 -14.46
C ASN A 214 8.52 5.93 -14.03
N LEU A 215 8.89 5.92 -12.75
CA LEU A 215 9.59 4.82 -12.12
C LEU A 215 8.56 3.81 -11.61
N THR A 216 8.63 2.61 -12.17
CA THR A 216 7.91 1.43 -11.68
C THR A 216 8.92 0.37 -11.26
N LEU A 217 8.63 -0.36 -10.18
CA LEU A 217 9.46 -1.45 -9.70
C LEU A 217 8.66 -2.75 -9.60
N ILE A 218 9.23 -3.83 -10.11
CA ILE A 218 8.83 -5.20 -9.76
C ILE A 218 9.70 -5.61 -8.57
N ALA A 219 9.13 -5.72 -7.37
CA ALA A 219 9.91 -5.90 -6.15
C ALA A 219 10.53 -7.29 -5.99
N ALA A 220 10.13 -8.29 -6.77
CA ALA A 220 10.83 -9.57 -6.83
C ALA A 220 10.81 -10.16 -8.25
N ALA A 221 11.98 -10.56 -8.71
CA ALA A 221 12.19 -11.27 -9.96
C ALA A 221 13.35 -12.25 -9.80
N ALA A 222 13.36 -13.32 -10.58
CA ALA A 222 14.37 -14.36 -10.52
C ALA A 222 14.61 -15.03 -11.87
N HIS A 223 15.88 -15.42 -12.06
CA HIS A 223 16.30 -16.54 -12.89
C HIS A 223 17.32 -17.31 -12.05
N ALA A 224 16.86 -18.20 -11.18
CA ALA A 224 17.72 -18.82 -10.18
C ALA A 224 17.20 -20.16 -9.67
N ASP A 225 18.13 -21.04 -9.29
CA ASP A 225 17.82 -22.20 -8.46
C ASP A 225 17.42 -21.76 -7.05
N GLY A 226 16.37 -22.38 -6.52
CA GLY A 226 15.84 -22.14 -5.19
C GLY A 226 16.06 -23.32 -4.24
N LEU A 227 15.44 -23.23 -3.06
CA LEU A 227 15.44 -24.32 -2.09
C LEU A 227 14.60 -25.50 -2.59
N ASN A 228 14.85 -26.71 -2.07
CA ASN A 228 14.06 -27.90 -2.35
C ASN A 228 13.93 -28.22 -3.86
N ASN A 229 15.01 -28.02 -4.65
CA ASN A 229 15.06 -28.26 -6.10
C ASN A 229 14.04 -27.45 -6.92
N THR A 230 13.69 -26.26 -6.44
CA THR A 230 12.88 -25.31 -7.20
C THR A 230 13.74 -24.54 -8.21
N THR A 231 13.17 -24.16 -9.36
CA THR A 231 13.78 -23.28 -10.36
C THR A 231 12.85 -22.10 -10.59
N TRP A 232 13.31 -20.91 -10.22
CA TRP A 232 12.53 -19.68 -10.21
C TRP A 232 12.79 -18.86 -11.46
N LEU A 233 11.70 -18.51 -12.16
CA LEU A 233 11.68 -17.70 -13.37
C LEU A 233 10.67 -16.56 -13.21
N THR A 234 10.84 -15.47 -13.96
CA THR A 234 9.92 -14.33 -13.94
C THR A 234 9.45 -13.96 -15.34
N ASP A 235 8.15 -14.02 -15.57
CA ASP A 235 7.52 -13.38 -16.72
C ASP A 235 7.14 -11.93 -16.38
N LEU A 236 7.28 -11.01 -17.33
CA LEU A 236 6.91 -9.60 -17.20
C LEU A 236 6.03 -9.17 -18.38
N ASP A 237 4.93 -8.48 -18.10
CA ASP A 237 4.08 -7.83 -19.08
C ASP A 237 4.07 -6.32 -18.84
N LEU A 238 4.33 -5.55 -19.90
CA LEU A 238 4.25 -4.09 -19.92
C LEU A 238 3.19 -3.65 -20.92
N TYR A 239 2.15 -2.97 -20.43
CA TYR A 239 1.09 -2.41 -21.26
C TYR A 239 1.24 -0.90 -21.40
N ASN A 240 1.24 -0.43 -22.65
CA ASN A 240 1.21 0.98 -22.99
C ASN A 240 -0.23 1.41 -23.34
N PRO A 241 -0.93 2.10 -22.43
CA PRO A 241 -2.28 2.62 -22.67
C PRO A 241 -2.29 3.82 -23.63
N GLY A 242 -1.12 4.44 -23.87
CA GLY A 242 -1.00 5.68 -24.61
C GLY A 242 -1.17 5.52 -26.12
N ALA A 243 -1.37 6.66 -26.79
CA ALA A 243 -1.54 6.75 -28.23
C ALA A 243 -0.22 6.77 -29.02
N THR A 244 0.93 6.73 -28.34
CA THR A 244 2.26 6.78 -28.96
C THR A 244 3.16 5.67 -28.44
N ASP A 245 4.01 5.14 -29.30
CA ASP A 245 5.04 4.19 -28.92
C ASP A 245 5.98 4.80 -27.88
N VAL A 246 6.39 4.00 -26.90
CA VAL A 246 7.26 4.41 -25.81
C VAL A 246 8.53 3.57 -25.79
N THR A 247 9.66 4.21 -25.54
CA THR A 247 10.91 3.50 -25.21
C THR A 247 11.04 3.43 -23.70
N VAL A 248 11.33 2.23 -23.20
CA VAL A 248 11.35 1.87 -21.79
C VAL A 248 12.71 1.28 -21.46
N ASP A 249 13.25 1.71 -20.32
CA ASP A 249 14.48 1.19 -19.75
C ASP A 249 14.18 0.14 -18.67
N LEU A 250 14.72 -1.07 -18.86
CA LEU A 250 14.61 -2.16 -17.89
C LEU A 250 15.98 -2.48 -17.29
N ALA A 251 16.08 -2.51 -15.96
CA ALA A 251 17.30 -2.89 -15.27
C ALA A 251 17.05 -3.90 -14.15
N PHE A 252 17.85 -4.98 -14.11
CA PHE A 252 17.83 -5.94 -13.02
C PHE A 252 18.63 -5.41 -11.82
N LEU A 253 18.02 -5.39 -10.64
CA LEU A 253 18.62 -4.94 -9.39
C LEU A 253 19.00 -6.18 -8.54
N PRO A 254 20.20 -6.77 -8.72
CA PRO A 254 20.60 -7.98 -8.01
C PRO A 254 20.70 -7.76 -6.50
N ALA A 255 20.55 -8.87 -5.77
CA ALA A 255 20.64 -8.90 -4.32
C ALA A 255 21.98 -8.41 -3.75
N GLY A 256 21.91 -7.65 -2.65
CA GLY A 256 23.07 -7.30 -1.83
C GLY A 256 24.10 -6.36 -2.47
N ALA A 257 23.74 -5.68 -3.57
CA ALA A 257 24.61 -4.75 -4.28
C ALA A 257 24.05 -3.31 -4.25
N ASP A 258 24.94 -2.32 -4.38
CA ASP A 258 24.57 -0.96 -4.81
C ASP A 258 24.33 -1.00 -6.32
N ASN A 259 23.10 -0.69 -6.71
CA ASN A 259 22.67 -0.77 -8.10
C ASN A 259 22.53 0.60 -8.77
N SER A 260 23.12 1.67 -8.20
CA SER A 260 23.09 3.02 -8.80
C SER A 260 23.71 3.05 -10.20
N GLY A 261 24.72 2.22 -10.44
CA GLY A 261 25.41 2.10 -11.73
C GLY A 261 24.90 0.99 -12.64
N VAL A 262 23.74 0.39 -12.36
CA VAL A 262 23.19 -0.70 -13.17
C VAL A 262 22.92 -0.22 -14.60
N VAL A 263 23.30 -1.04 -15.58
CA VAL A 263 23.04 -0.77 -16.99
C VAL A 263 21.62 -1.22 -17.32
N ALA A 264 20.81 -0.30 -17.85
CA ALA A 264 19.49 -0.61 -18.37
C ALA A 264 19.56 -1.19 -19.79
N VAL A 265 18.56 -1.99 -20.14
CA VAL A 265 18.32 -2.50 -21.48
C VAL A 265 17.05 -1.85 -22.02
N GLU A 266 17.18 -1.14 -23.14
CA GLU A 266 16.09 -0.44 -23.79
C GLU A 266 15.17 -1.39 -24.55
N THR A 267 13.86 -1.09 -24.55
CA THR A 267 12.86 -1.75 -25.38
C THR A 267 11.74 -0.79 -25.75
N THR A 268 11.16 -0.96 -26.94
CA THR A 268 9.96 -0.23 -27.34
C THR A 268 8.70 -1.02 -27.02
N ILE A 269 7.69 -0.35 -26.45
CA ILE A 269 6.32 -0.82 -26.25
C ILE A 269 5.41 0.01 -27.16
N LEU A 270 4.71 -0.63 -28.09
CA LEU A 270 3.87 0.07 -29.06
C LEU A 270 2.62 0.65 -28.39
N ALA A 271 2.09 1.74 -28.95
CA ALA A 271 0.84 2.37 -28.50
C ALA A 271 -0.32 1.37 -28.45
N GLY A 272 -1.01 1.24 -27.31
CA GLY A 272 -2.14 0.32 -27.13
C GLY A 272 -1.77 -1.16 -27.09
N HIS A 273 -0.49 -1.51 -27.00
CA HIS A 273 -0.01 -2.89 -26.96
C HIS A 273 0.48 -3.30 -25.57
N THR A 274 0.36 -4.59 -25.29
CA THR A 274 1.11 -5.26 -24.22
C THR A 274 2.33 -5.96 -24.82
N LYS A 275 3.49 -5.81 -24.19
CA LYS A 275 4.68 -6.59 -24.51
C LYS A 275 4.99 -7.56 -23.37
N THR A 276 4.97 -8.85 -23.70
CA THR A 276 5.31 -9.95 -22.81
C THR A 276 6.77 -10.34 -22.96
N PHE A 277 7.45 -10.53 -21.82
CA PHE A 277 8.81 -11.00 -21.70
C PHE A 277 8.80 -12.30 -20.89
N SER A 278 8.96 -13.44 -21.56
CA SER A 278 9.10 -14.72 -20.88
C SER A 278 10.50 -14.86 -20.29
N ASP A 279 10.59 -15.23 -19.00
CA ASP A 279 11.84 -15.22 -18.23
C ASP A 279 12.67 -13.95 -18.51
N VAL A 280 12.12 -12.80 -18.13
CA VAL A 280 12.68 -11.48 -18.44
C VAL A 280 14.11 -11.33 -17.91
N VAL A 281 14.45 -11.98 -16.79
CA VAL A 281 15.78 -11.91 -16.17
C VAL A 281 16.81 -12.67 -17.03
N GLY A 282 16.50 -13.91 -17.45
CA GLY A 282 17.39 -14.73 -18.26
C GLY A 282 17.42 -14.33 -19.74
N ASN A 283 16.26 -14.21 -20.38
CA ASN A 283 16.14 -14.07 -21.83
C ASN A 283 16.32 -12.64 -22.34
N PHE A 284 15.84 -11.63 -21.59
CA PHE A 284 15.88 -10.24 -22.03
C PHE A 284 17.02 -9.46 -21.36
N LEU A 285 17.11 -9.51 -20.03
CA LEU A 285 18.16 -8.84 -19.26
C LEU A 285 19.50 -9.58 -19.30
N GLY A 286 19.51 -10.85 -19.73
CA GLY A 286 20.72 -11.62 -20.00
C GLY A 286 21.53 -11.95 -18.75
N THR A 287 20.87 -12.11 -17.60
CA THR A 287 21.52 -12.33 -16.31
C THR A 287 20.83 -13.45 -15.51
N VAL A 288 21.39 -13.77 -14.34
CA VAL A 288 20.88 -14.78 -13.42
C VAL A 288 20.85 -14.24 -11.99
N GLY A 289 20.10 -14.90 -11.10
CA GLY A 289 19.97 -14.53 -9.70
C GLY A 289 18.56 -14.07 -9.33
N ALA A 290 18.41 -13.54 -8.11
CA ALA A 290 17.18 -12.95 -7.60
C ALA A 290 17.41 -11.46 -7.27
N GLY A 291 16.37 -10.65 -7.47
CA GLY A 291 16.46 -9.20 -7.37
C GLY A 291 15.12 -8.52 -7.61
N ALA A 292 15.17 -7.21 -7.87
CA ALA A 292 14.03 -6.44 -8.39
C ALA A 292 14.25 -6.06 -9.87
N ILE A 293 13.22 -5.58 -10.56
CA ILE A 293 13.34 -4.98 -11.90
C ILE A 293 12.90 -3.53 -11.84
N ARG A 294 13.82 -2.61 -12.15
CA ARG A 294 13.53 -1.19 -12.34
C ARG A 294 13.05 -0.95 -13.75
N ILE A 295 11.93 -0.24 -13.87
CA ILE A 295 11.29 0.13 -15.13
C ILE A 295 11.22 1.66 -15.14
N ASN A 296 11.91 2.29 -16.08
CA ASN A 296 11.81 3.73 -16.30
C ASN A 296 11.15 3.97 -17.66
N ALA A 297 10.09 4.77 -17.69
CA ALA A 297 9.40 5.14 -18.91
C ALA A 297 9.02 6.64 -18.90
N PRO A 298 9.00 7.33 -20.05
CA PRO A 298 8.60 8.73 -20.11
C PRO A 298 7.08 8.95 -19.88
N VAL A 299 6.29 7.88 -19.83
CA VAL A 299 4.85 7.88 -19.56
C VAL A 299 4.48 6.74 -18.61
N SER A 300 3.34 6.84 -17.95
CA SER A 300 2.82 5.77 -17.09
C SER A 300 2.50 4.51 -17.91
N LEU A 301 2.95 3.37 -17.40
CA LEU A 301 2.66 2.04 -17.95
C LEU A 301 2.01 1.19 -16.88
N ILE A 302 1.22 0.21 -17.30
CA ILE A 302 0.83 -0.88 -16.40
C ILE A 302 1.87 -1.96 -16.55
N ALA A 303 2.58 -2.26 -15.46
CA ALA A 303 3.49 -3.39 -15.38
C ALA A 303 2.92 -4.47 -14.46
N SER A 304 3.06 -5.72 -14.87
CA SER A 304 2.70 -6.87 -14.05
C SER A 304 3.70 -7.99 -14.29
N SER A 305 3.97 -8.80 -13.28
CA SER A 305 4.85 -9.95 -13.44
C SER A 305 4.31 -11.15 -12.70
N ARG A 306 4.80 -12.32 -13.11
CA ARG A 306 4.63 -13.57 -12.38
C ARG A 306 6.01 -14.15 -12.13
N THR A 307 6.35 -14.34 -10.87
CA THR A 307 7.55 -15.07 -10.48
C THR A 307 7.14 -16.45 -9.99
N PHE A 308 7.65 -17.49 -10.62
CA PHE A 308 7.15 -18.86 -10.46
C PHE A 308 8.26 -19.89 -10.40
N ASN A 309 7.97 -20.98 -9.69
CA ASN A 309 8.71 -22.22 -9.74
C ASN A 309 8.15 -23.13 -10.86
N THR A 310 9.01 -23.90 -11.51
CA THR A 310 8.62 -24.92 -12.50
C THR A 310 8.57 -26.32 -11.88
N ALA A 311 7.64 -27.15 -12.35
CA ALA A 311 7.49 -28.56 -11.98
C ALA A 311 7.09 -29.40 -13.21
N GLU A 312 7.02 -30.73 -13.07
CA GLU A 312 6.62 -31.63 -14.16
C GLU A 312 5.18 -31.38 -14.61
N ASP A 313 4.29 -31.13 -13.65
CA ASP A 313 2.86 -30.96 -13.88
C ASP A 313 2.46 -29.50 -14.18
N GLY A 314 3.37 -28.53 -14.16
CA GLY A 314 3.02 -27.12 -14.42
C GLY A 314 3.92 -26.13 -13.67
N THR A 315 3.39 -24.93 -13.44
CA THR A 315 4.12 -23.85 -12.75
C THR A 315 3.37 -23.37 -11.51
N PHE A 316 4.12 -23.09 -10.43
CA PHE A 316 3.58 -22.56 -9.18
C PHE A 316 4.12 -21.15 -8.95
N GLY A 317 3.28 -20.13 -8.88
CA GLY A 317 3.74 -18.75 -8.99
C GLY A 317 2.88 -17.72 -8.31
N GLN A 318 3.49 -16.56 -8.09
CA GLN A 318 2.85 -15.43 -7.44
C GLN A 318 2.77 -14.23 -8.39
N TYR A 319 1.65 -13.51 -8.33
CA TYR A 319 1.50 -12.20 -8.93
C TYR A 319 2.43 -11.22 -8.21
N ILE A 320 3.16 -10.42 -8.97
CA ILE A 320 3.91 -9.29 -8.42
C ILE A 320 3.58 -8.08 -9.29
N PRO A 321 2.86 -7.08 -8.74
CA PRO A 321 2.50 -5.88 -9.48
C PRO A 321 3.74 -5.04 -9.78
N GLY A 322 3.68 -4.28 -10.86
CA GLY A 322 4.50 -3.08 -11.00
C GLY A 322 4.06 -2.05 -9.99
N MET A 323 4.98 -1.63 -9.12
CA MET A 323 4.68 -0.67 -8.07
C MET A 323 5.31 0.68 -8.34
N THR A 324 4.52 1.73 -8.17
CA THR A 324 4.92 3.13 -8.31
C THR A 324 5.37 3.70 -6.98
N LEU A 325 6.13 4.80 -7.01
CA LEU A 325 6.80 5.35 -5.84
C LEU A 325 5.87 5.81 -4.70
N ASP A 326 4.60 6.07 -4.99
CA ASP A 326 3.53 6.39 -4.03
C ASP A 326 3.12 5.17 -3.20
N GLN A 327 3.33 3.95 -3.71
CA GLN A 327 3.05 2.69 -3.02
C GLN A 327 4.24 2.20 -2.16
N ALA A 328 5.36 2.93 -2.16
CA ALA A 328 6.53 2.56 -1.36
C ALA A 328 6.37 3.02 0.10
N VAL A 329 7.00 2.30 1.02
CA VAL A 329 7.09 2.73 2.42
C VAL A 329 7.95 3.98 2.50
N ASN A 330 7.29 5.09 2.81
CA ASN A 330 7.91 6.41 2.89
C ASN A 330 8.95 6.51 4.02
N PRO A 331 9.88 7.48 3.95
CA PRO A 331 10.80 7.78 5.04
C PRO A 331 10.05 8.01 6.37
N GLY A 332 10.43 7.31 7.43
CA GLY A 332 9.79 7.38 8.74
C GLY A 332 8.43 6.69 8.85
N ALA A 333 7.91 6.12 7.76
CA ALA A 333 6.66 5.35 7.78
C ALA A 333 6.91 3.88 8.11
N GLU A 334 5.83 3.16 8.36
CA GLU A 334 5.84 1.71 8.52
C GLU A 334 4.80 1.06 7.62
N ALA A 335 5.03 -0.21 7.32
CA ALA A 335 4.08 -1.06 6.61
C ALA A 335 3.85 -2.36 7.37
N ARG A 336 2.62 -2.87 7.30
CA ARG A 336 2.25 -4.15 7.91
C ARG A 336 1.92 -5.20 6.86
N LEU A 337 2.56 -6.36 6.97
CA LEU A 337 2.30 -7.54 6.14
C LEU A 337 1.55 -8.58 6.97
N ASN A 338 0.29 -8.88 6.62
CA ASN A 338 -0.59 -9.77 7.37
C ASN A 338 -0.77 -11.14 6.67
N GLY A 339 -1.10 -12.19 7.42
CA GLY A 339 -1.32 -13.54 6.88
C GLY A 339 -0.05 -14.37 6.71
N LEU A 340 0.95 -14.17 7.57
CA LEU A 340 2.22 -14.88 7.53
C LEU A 340 2.17 -16.19 8.33
N ALA A 341 3.01 -17.16 7.94
CA ALA A 341 3.08 -18.46 8.60
C ALA A 341 4.49 -19.07 8.54
N GLY A 342 4.85 -19.81 9.58
CA GLY A 342 6.16 -20.45 9.70
C GLY A 342 6.07 -21.77 10.44
N ASN A 343 5.91 -22.86 9.70
CA ASN A 343 5.69 -24.19 10.27
C ASN A 343 6.19 -25.32 9.35
N ALA A 344 5.70 -26.54 9.54
CA ALA A 344 6.09 -27.69 8.74
C ALA A 344 5.59 -27.60 7.28
N PHE A 345 4.48 -26.88 7.05
CA PHE A 345 3.85 -26.72 5.76
C PHE A 345 4.23 -25.41 5.08
N PHE A 346 4.41 -24.32 5.83
CA PHE A 346 4.71 -23.00 5.26
C PHE A 346 6.01 -22.40 5.75
N ARG A 347 6.69 -21.68 4.85
CA ARG A 347 7.81 -20.79 5.19
C ARG A 347 7.53 -19.38 4.67
N THR A 348 7.80 -18.37 5.48
CA THR A 348 7.78 -16.98 5.02
C THR A 348 9.19 -16.48 4.72
N ASN A 349 9.35 -15.86 3.55
CA ASN A 349 10.47 -14.98 3.23
C ASN A 349 9.97 -13.53 3.26
N LEU A 350 10.77 -12.58 3.75
CA LEU A 350 10.49 -11.15 3.66
C LEU A 350 11.45 -10.52 2.66
N GLY A 351 10.94 -9.73 1.73
CA GLY A 351 11.73 -9.06 0.71
C GLY A 351 11.58 -7.54 0.75
N PHE A 352 12.65 -6.87 0.36
CA PHE A 352 12.77 -5.42 0.41
C PHE A 352 13.50 -4.92 -0.84
N ALA A 353 12.92 -3.92 -1.52
CA ALA A 353 13.51 -3.28 -2.69
C ALA A 353 13.61 -1.77 -2.45
N ASN A 354 14.83 -1.25 -2.36
CA ASN A 354 15.09 0.18 -2.23
C ASN A 354 14.84 0.86 -3.59
N ALA A 355 13.95 1.83 -3.61
CA ALA A 355 13.55 2.60 -4.79
C ALA A 355 14.22 3.99 -4.82
N SER A 356 15.42 4.11 -4.24
CA SER A 356 16.08 5.40 -4.04
C SER A 356 17.61 5.30 -4.16
N GLU A 357 18.24 6.45 -4.41
CA GLU A 357 19.70 6.61 -4.49
C GLU A 357 20.39 6.61 -3.12
N SER A 358 19.63 6.70 -2.04
CA SER A 358 20.16 6.65 -0.68
C SER A 358 20.07 5.23 -0.12
N ALA A 359 21.11 4.77 0.55
CA ALA A 359 21.06 3.57 1.37
C ALA A 359 20.10 3.76 2.57
N THR A 360 19.56 2.66 3.10
CA THR A 360 18.67 2.72 4.27
C THR A 360 18.74 1.49 5.16
N ASN A 361 18.46 1.69 6.45
CA ASN A 361 18.16 0.63 7.40
C ASN A 361 16.64 0.54 7.59
N LEU A 362 16.15 -0.68 7.74
CA LEU A 362 14.79 -0.93 8.21
C LEU A 362 14.85 -1.57 9.60
N SER A 363 13.74 -1.49 10.31
CA SER A 363 13.47 -2.28 11.51
C SER A 363 12.27 -3.16 11.23
N VAL A 364 12.38 -4.46 11.49
CA VAL A 364 11.32 -5.43 11.21
C VAL A 364 10.98 -6.20 12.47
N ASP A 365 9.74 -6.12 12.92
CA ASP A 365 9.21 -6.97 13.98
C ASP A 365 8.31 -8.05 13.39
N LEU A 366 8.50 -9.29 13.80
CA LEU A 366 7.57 -10.38 13.56
C LEU A 366 6.58 -10.45 14.71
N ILE A 367 5.29 -10.40 14.38
CA ILE A 367 4.18 -10.34 15.34
C ILE A 367 3.40 -11.65 15.30
N ALA A 368 3.19 -12.27 16.45
CA ALA A 368 2.37 -13.47 16.58
C ALA A 368 0.86 -13.15 16.51
N SER A 369 0.03 -14.19 16.53
CA SER A 369 -1.42 -14.04 16.49
C SER A 369 -1.97 -13.24 17.68
N ASP A 370 -1.34 -13.33 18.85
CA ASP A 370 -1.72 -12.61 20.07
C ASP A 370 -1.12 -11.19 20.17
N GLY A 371 -0.52 -10.68 19.09
CA GLY A 371 0.09 -9.35 19.06
C GLY A 371 1.51 -9.28 19.66
N SER A 372 2.03 -10.36 20.24
CA SER A 372 3.39 -10.37 20.81
C SER A 372 4.47 -10.33 19.75
N ILE A 373 5.58 -9.64 20.02
CA ILE A 373 6.77 -9.66 19.15
C ILE A 373 7.53 -10.95 19.37
N ILE A 374 7.67 -11.75 18.32
CA ILE A 374 8.31 -13.06 18.33
C ILE A 374 9.62 -13.13 17.53
N GLY A 375 10.01 -12.02 16.89
CA GLY A 375 11.28 -11.92 16.19
C GLY A 375 11.57 -10.50 15.76
N HIS A 376 12.84 -10.18 15.57
CA HIS A 376 13.29 -8.84 15.16
C HIS A 376 14.46 -8.92 14.18
N TYR A 377 14.47 -8.04 13.18
CA TYR A 377 15.53 -7.91 12.18
C TYR A 377 15.82 -6.44 11.84
N GLU A 378 17.08 -6.15 11.50
CA GLU A 378 17.52 -4.83 11.05
C GLU A 378 18.18 -4.94 9.66
N PRO A 379 17.41 -5.15 8.58
CA PRO A 379 18.00 -5.27 7.24
C PRO A 379 18.53 -3.92 6.75
N PHE A 380 19.70 -3.97 6.11
CA PHE A 380 20.33 -2.83 5.46
C PHE A 380 20.27 -2.99 3.93
N LEU A 381 19.84 -1.93 3.25
CA LEU A 381 19.73 -1.85 1.80
C LEU A 381 20.67 -0.78 1.26
N GLN A 382 21.46 -1.15 0.25
CA GLN A 382 22.24 -0.21 -0.56
C GLN A 382 21.32 0.67 -1.42
N PRO A 383 21.84 1.75 -2.03
CA PRO A 383 21.12 2.48 -3.09
C PRO A 383 20.63 1.52 -4.18
N TRP A 384 19.34 1.62 -4.54
CA TRP A 384 18.69 0.70 -5.48
C TRP A 384 18.87 -0.79 -5.12
N GLY A 385 19.17 -1.08 -3.85
CA GLY A 385 19.48 -2.42 -3.37
C GLY A 385 18.23 -3.28 -3.20
N TRP A 386 18.43 -4.59 -3.33
CA TRP A 386 17.42 -5.60 -3.02
C TRP A 386 17.94 -6.59 -1.98
N LEU A 387 17.06 -7.02 -1.07
CA LEU A 387 17.37 -8.02 -0.05
C LEU A 387 16.15 -8.90 0.22
N GLN A 388 16.38 -10.18 0.44
CA GLN A 388 15.38 -11.11 0.95
C GLN A 388 15.90 -11.87 2.17
N LEU A 389 15.14 -11.83 3.26
CA LEU A 389 15.33 -12.64 4.46
C LEU A 389 14.51 -13.92 4.33
N ASN A 390 15.20 -15.07 4.30
CA ASN A 390 14.55 -16.36 4.10
C ASN A 390 14.13 -17.01 5.43
N LYS A 391 12.97 -17.69 5.44
CA LYS A 391 12.47 -18.48 6.57
C LYS A 391 12.48 -17.69 7.89
N VAL A 392 11.91 -16.49 7.89
CA VAL A 392 12.09 -15.50 8.97
C VAL A 392 11.63 -16.00 10.35
N PHE A 393 10.58 -16.81 10.45
CA PHE A 393 10.18 -17.40 11.74
C PHE A 393 11.20 -18.43 12.25
N LYS A 394 11.64 -19.35 11.36
CA LYS A 394 12.65 -20.34 11.71
C LYS A 394 13.98 -19.70 12.13
N THR A 395 14.40 -18.64 11.44
CA THR A 395 15.63 -17.91 11.75
C THR A 395 15.53 -17.14 13.08
N ALA A 396 14.35 -16.65 13.44
CA ALA A 396 14.06 -16.04 14.74
C ALA A 396 14.00 -17.06 15.89
N GLY A 397 14.10 -18.36 15.60
CA GLY A 397 14.02 -19.42 16.60
C GLY A 397 12.57 -19.75 17.03
N THR A 398 11.57 -19.26 16.30
CA THR A 398 10.17 -19.56 16.57
C THR A 398 9.74 -20.83 15.86
N GLY A 399 9.03 -21.70 16.58
CA GLY A 399 8.50 -22.94 16.06
C GLY A 399 7.00 -22.85 15.88
N ASN A 400 6.50 -23.27 14.71
CA ASN A 400 5.07 -23.38 14.38
C ASN A 400 4.25 -22.11 14.64
N VAL A 401 4.34 -21.16 13.71
CA VAL A 401 3.63 -19.89 13.72
C VAL A 401 2.53 -19.91 12.66
N GLU A 402 1.34 -19.42 13.02
CA GLU A 402 0.17 -19.21 12.16
C GLU A 402 -0.40 -17.82 12.46
N ALA A 403 -1.12 -17.25 11.51
CA ALA A 403 -1.77 -15.95 11.66
C ALA A 403 -0.81 -14.84 12.17
N ALA A 404 0.44 -14.86 11.71
CA ALA A 404 1.40 -13.84 12.07
C ALA A 404 1.34 -12.64 11.13
N SER A 405 1.92 -11.53 11.57
CA SER A 405 2.21 -10.38 10.72
C SER A 405 3.67 -9.95 10.86
N ALA A 406 4.11 -9.05 9.99
CA ALA A 406 5.38 -8.35 10.12
C ALA A 406 5.15 -6.84 10.03
N ILE A 407 5.74 -6.08 10.94
CA ILE A 407 5.77 -4.61 10.88
C ILE A 407 7.16 -4.20 10.39
N VAL A 408 7.21 -3.52 9.25
CA VAL A 408 8.45 -3.04 8.63
C VAL A 408 8.50 -1.52 8.73
N ARG A 409 9.44 -0.99 9.51
CA ARG A 409 9.64 0.45 9.69
C ARG A 409 10.80 0.94 8.85
N ASN A 410 10.58 1.97 8.05
CA ASN A 410 11.60 2.61 7.26
C ASN A 410 12.29 3.71 8.09
N LEU A 411 13.50 3.44 8.55
CA LEU A 411 14.26 4.36 9.40
C LEU A 411 14.96 5.47 8.59
N SER A 412 14.79 5.49 7.27
CA SER A 412 15.32 6.55 6.41
C SER A 412 14.62 7.88 6.63
N THR A 413 15.32 8.96 6.31
CA THR A 413 14.73 10.29 6.09
C THR A 413 14.55 10.62 4.60
N THR A 414 15.06 9.78 3.68
CA THR A 414 15.02 10.07 2.23
C THR A 414 14.65 8.88 1.35
N ALA A 415 15.06 7.67 1.74
CA ALA A 415 14.86 6.48 0.90
C ALA A 415 13.44 5.94 1.02
N ARG A 416 12.93 5.44 -0.10
CA ARG A 416 11.65 4.73 -0.19
C ARG A 416 11.89 3.26 -0.47
N VAL A 417 11.08 2.41 0.15
CA VAL A 417 11.30 0.96 0.08
C VAL A 417 9.99 0.24 -0.17
N PHE A 418 9.98 -0.63 -1.18
CA PHE A 418 8.91 -1.60 -1.34
C PHE A 418 9.19 -2.81 -0.46
N VAL A 419 8.15 -3.28 0.23
CA VAL A 419 8.24 -4.40 1.16
C VAL A 419 7.20 -5.44 0.79
N TYR A 420 7.55 -6.71 0.91
CA TYR A 420 6.62 -7.81 0.65
C TYR A 420 7.02 -9.03 1.46
N ALA A 421 6.09 -9.98 1.56
CA ALA A 421 6.39 -11.34 1.99
C ALA A 421 6.06 -12.33 0.88
N SER A 422 6.80 -13.43 0.84
CA SER A 422 6.45 -14.60 0.05
C SER A 422 6.23 -15.76 1.02
N VAL A 423 4.97 -16.14 1.21
CA VAL A 423 4.57 -17.29 2.03
C VAL A 423 4.54 -18.51 1.12
N VAL A 424 5.45 -19.46 1.35
CA VAL A 424 5.70 -20.54 0.40
C VAL A 424 5.31 -21.88 1.02
N ASP A 425 4.47 -22.63 0.32
CA ASP A 425 4.22 -24.04 0.61
C ASP A 425 5.56 -24.80 0.52
N SER A 426 5.89 -25.52 1.59
CA SER A 426 7.19 -26.16 1.78
C SER A 426 7.30 -27.46 1.00
N THR A 427 6.17 -28.03 0.57
CA THR A 427 6.10 -29.26 -0.21
C THR A 427 6.10 -28.95 -1.70
N THR A 428 5.18 -28.11 -2.17
CA THR A 428 5.03 -27.80 -3.61
C THR A 428 6.01 -26.73 -4.09
N GLY A 429 6.45 -25.86 -3.18
CA GLY A 429 7.21 -24.67 -3.52
C GLY A 429 6.34 -23.50 -4.01
N ASP A 430 5.01 -23.61 -3.92
CA ASP A 430 4.07 -22.57 -4.33
C ASP A 430 4.16 -21.33 -3.44
N PRO A 431 4.48 -20.15 -4.01
CA PRO A 431 4.53 -18.90 -3.28
C PRO A 431 3.20 -18.14 -3.30
N THR A 432 2.91 -17.43 -2.23
CA THR A 432 1.87 -16.38 -2.19
C THR A 432 2.52 -15.04 -1.84
N PHE A 433 2.41 -14.07 -2.76
CA PHE A 433 2.92 -12.71 -2.58
C PHE A 433 1.97 -11.90 -1.69
N VAL A 434 2.44 -11.58 -0.49
CA VAL A 434 1.72 -10.77 0.49
C VAL A 434 2.30 -9.37 0.46
N THR A 435 1.43 -8.39 0.24
CA THR A 435 1.75 -6.96 0.30
C THR A 435 0.97 -6.30 1.43
N GLU A 436 1.33 -5.06 1.74
CA GLU A 436 0.52 -4.21 2.59
C GLU A 436 -0.89 -4.01 1.98
N THR A 437 -1.88 -3.95 2.86
CA THR A 437 -3.26 -3.64 2.52
C THR A 437 -3.73 -2.41 3.30
N PRO A 438 -4.71 -1.65 2.78
CA PRO A 438 -5.32 -0.56 3.52
C PRO A 438 -5.81 -0.99 4.91
N THR A 439 -5.60 -0.11 5.89
CA THR A 439 -6.27 -0.20 7.19
C THR A 439 -7.64 0.43 7.06
N GLY A 440 -8.69 -0.33 7.31
CA GLY A 440 -10.04 0.21 7.43
C GLY A 440 -10.25 0.81 8.82
N ASP A 441 -11.04 1.87 8.89
CA ASP A 441 -11.49 2.54 10.12
C ASP A 441 -12.96 2.21 10.44
N SER A 442 -13.44 2.71 11.58
CA SER A 442 -14.85 2.60 11.98
C SER A 442 -15.79 3.15 10.89
N GLY A 443 -16.73 2.31 10.43
CA GLY A 443 -17.69 2.64 9.38
C GLY A 443 -17.15 2.53 7.95
N SER A 444 -15.90 2.12 7.76
CA SER A 444 -15.36 1.79 6.44
C SER A 444 -15.69 0.34 6.05
N ASP A 445 -15.79 0.10 4.74
CA ASP A 445 -15.92 -1.23 4.18
C ASP A 445 -14.59 -1.67 3.57
N LEU A 446 -14.12 -2.85 3.96
CA LEU A 446 -13.11 -3.59 3.21
C LEU A 446 -13.75 -4.74 2.44
N TRP A 447 -13.16 -5.08 1.30
CA TRP A 447 -13.73 -6.05 0.36
C TRP A 447 -12.70 -7.09 -0.04
N LEU A 448 -13.09 -8.36 0.03
CA LEU A 448 -12.37 -9.47 -0.58
C LEU A 448 -13.10 -9.86 -1.87
N ALA A 449 -12.49 -9.54 -3.01
CA ALA A 449 -13.13 -9.66 -4.31
C ALA A 449 -13.43 -11.11 -4.74
N ALA A 450 -12.75 -12.08 -4.13
CA ALA A 450 -12.94 -13.50 -4.39
C ALA A 450 -12.73 -14.35 -3.14
N SER A 451 -13.55 -15.40 -3.03
CA SER A 451 -13.45 -16.47 -2.05
C SER A 451 -14.18 -17.71 -2.55
N ALA A 452 -13.79 -18.88 -2.07
CA ALA A 452 -14.33 -20.16 -2.48
C ALA A 452 -14.32 -21.20 -1.34
N HIS A 453 -15.40 -21.97 -1.27
CA HIS A 453 -15.45 -23.31 -0.71
C HIS A 453 -16.21 -24.17 -1.71
N ALA A 454 -15.51 -24.72 -2.70
CA ALA A 454 -16.16 -25.43 -3.80
C ALA A 454 -15.21 -26.42 -4.47
N ASP A 455 -15.78 -27.46 -5.07
CA ASP A 455 -15.06 -28.27 -6.06
C ASP A 455 -15.01 -27.48 -7.38
N GLY A 456 -13.84 -27.46 -8.01
CA GLY A 456 -13.58 -26.72 -9.24
C GLY A 456 -13.57 -27.61 -10.49
N VAL A 457 -12.88 -27.14 -11.54
CA VAL A 457 -12.64 -27.93 -12.75
C VAL A 457 -11.68 -29.07 -12.43
N GLY A 458 -11.91 -30.25 -13.01
CA GLY A 458 -11.05 -31.41 -12.79
C GLY A 458 -11.14 -31.94 -11.35
N GLU A 459 -9.99 -32.10 -10.69
CA GLU A 459 -9.89 -32.57 -9.30
C GLU A 459 -9.60 -31.41 -8.32
N SER A 460 -9.67 -30.16 -8.77
CA SER A 460 -9.39 -28.99 -7.93
C SER A 460 -10.43 -28.79 -6.82
N VAL A 461 -9.97 -28.46 -5.62
CA VAL A 461 -10.77 -28.26 -4.41
C VAL A 461 -10.41 -26.90 -3.80
N TRP A 462 -11.29 -25.92 -3.97
CA TRP A 462 -11.01 -24.52 -3.65
C TRP A 462 -11.42 -24.15 -2.23
N ARG A 463 -10.53 -23.47 -1.51
CA ARG A 463 -10.70 -23.01 -0.13
C ARG A 463 -10.20 -21.59 0.03
N THR A 464 -10.73 -20.87 1.02
CA THR A 464 -10.28 -19.51 1.36
C THR A 464 -10.01 -19.37 2.84
N ASP A 465 -8.77 -19.03 3.19
CA ASP A 465 -8.41 -18.54 4.51
C ASP A 465 -8.43 -17.01 4.51
N SER A 466 -8.94 -16.39 5.57
CA SER A 466 -8.94 -14.94 5.77
C SER A 466 -8.23 -14.56 7.06
N TRP A 467 -7.47 -13.47 7.05
CA TRP A 467 -6.79 -12.91 8.19
C TRP A 467 -7.26 -11.48 8.42
N LEU A 468 -7.64 -11.19 9.66
CA LEU A 468 -8.02 -9.87 10.12
C LEU A 468 -7.03 -9.45 11.22
N CYS A 469 -6.36 -8.32 11.06
CA CYS A 469 -5.43 -7.81 12.06
C CYS A 469 -5.96 -6.49 12.61
N ASN A 470 -6.25 -6.47 13.91
CA ASN A 470 -6.61 -5.26 14.62
C ASN A 470 -5.34 -4.44 14.88
N THR A 471 -5.29 -3.23 14.33
CA THR A 471 -4.12 -2.35 14.45
C THR A 471 -4.26 -1.33 15.57
N GLY A 472 -5.40 -1.32 16.27
CA GLY A 472 -5.71 -0.41 17.37
C GLY A 472 -5.52 -1.02 18.77
N GLU A 473 -5.81 -0.20 19.78
CA GLU A 473 -5.65 -0.52 21.20
C GLU A 473 -6.95 -1.03 21.87
N SER A 474 -8.04 -1.12 21.11
CA SER A 474 -9.34 -1.64 21.56
C SER A 474 -9.80 -2.79 20.69
N GLU A 475 -10.61 -3.70 21.23
CA GLU A 475 -11.26 -4.75 20.44
C GLU A 475 -12.05 -4.15 19.26
N VAL A 476 -11.96 -4.80 18.10
CA VAL A 476 -12.67 -4.45 16.87
C VAL A 476 -13.65 -5.56 16.54
N THR A 477 -14.90 -5.21 16.24
CA THR A 477 -15.89 -6.09 15.62
C THR A 477 -15.84 -5.92 14.11
N ALA A 478 -15.66 -7.03 13.40
CA ALA A 478 -15.80 -7.10 11.95
C ALA A 478 -17.11 -7.82 11.59
N SER A 479 -18.04 -7.10 10.97
CA SER A 479 -19.27 -7.66 10.40
C SER A 479 -19.00 -8.10 8.96
N ILE A 480 -18.91 -9.41 8.75
CA ILE A 480 -18.58 -10.04 7.46
C ILE A 480 -19.86 -10.45 6.74
N HIS A 481 -20.10 -9.90 5.57
CA HIS A 481 -21.25 -10.16 4.71
C HIS A 481 -20.86 -11.10 3.55
N LEU A 482 -21.58 -12.22 3.41
CA LEU A 482 -21.37 -13.19 2.33
C LEU A 482 -22.11 -12.76 1.05
N LEU A 483 -21.36 -12.35 0.03
CA LEU A 483 -21.90 -11.90 -1.26
C LEU A 483 -21.88 -13.04 -2.27
N LYS A 484 -22.99 -13.78 -2.36
CA LYS A 484 -23.06 -14.96 -3.23
C LYS A 484 -23.14 -14.57 -4.70
N LYS A 485 -22.61 -15.45 -5.55
CA LYS A 485 -22.57 -15.27 -7.00
C LYS A 485 -23.97 -15.11 -7.60
N GLY A 486 -24.14 -14.11 -8.47
CA GLY A 486 -25.25 -14.01 -9.41
C GLY A 486 -26.60 -13.60 -8.80
N GLN A 487 -26.61 -12.97 -7.63
CA GLN A 487 -27.82 -12.51 -6.95
C GLN A 487 -27.65 -11.14 -6.30
N ASP A 488 -28.78 -10.54 -5.90
CA ASP A 488 -28.82 -9.37 -5.01
C ASP A 488 -28.38 -9.78 -3.59
N ASN A 489 -27.45 -9.03 -3.01
CA ASN A 489 -26.92 -9.29 -1.68
C ASN A 489 -27.19 -8.15 -0.68
N SER A 490 -28.20 -7.31 -0.92
CA SER A 490 -28.64 -6.25 0.01
C SER A 490 -29.07 -6.79 1.38
N SER A 491 -29.51 -8.05 1.43
CA SER A 491 -29.82 -8.79 2.67
C SER A 491 -28.88 -9.99 2.83
N ALA A 492 -27.58 -9.81 2.57
CA ALA A 492 -26.57 -10.85 2.72
C ALA A 492 -26.59 -11.48 4.11
N VAL A 493 -26.20 -12.76 4.19
CA VAL A 493 -25.93 -13.41 5.48
C VAL A 493 -24.70 -12.75 6.08
N THR A 494 -24.81 -12.32 7.34
CA THR A 494 -23.75 -11.64 8.08
C THR A 494 -23.29 -12.47 9.26
N SER A 495 -21.98 -12.41 9.55
CA SER A 495 -21.38 -12.96 10.76
C SER A 495 -20.48 -11.90 11.40
N ASP A 496 -20.61 -11.72 12.70
CA ASP A 496 -19.78 -10.79 13.47
C ASP A 496 -18.64 -11.56 14.14
N VAL A 497 -17.42 -11.08 13.96
CA VAL A 497 -16.23 -11.62 14.63
C VAL A 497 -15.52 -10.52 15.41
N ALA A 498 -15.13 -10.83 16.65
CA ALA A 498 -14.34 -9.93 17.48
C ALA A 498 -12.85 -10.21 17.28
N ILE A 499 -12.07 -9.14 17.17
CA ILE A 499 -10.61 -9.15 17.02
C ILE A 499 -10.04 -8.35 18.19
N PRO A 500 -9.39 -8.99 19.18
CA PRO A 500 -8.81 -8.27 20.30
C PRO A 500 -7.76 -7.25 19.86
N ALA A 501 -7.50 -6.26 20.72
CA ALA A 501 -6.54 -5.19 20.45
C ALA A 501 -5.15 -5.74 20.06
N GLY A 502 -4.59 -5.26 18.96
CA GLY A 502 -3.27 -5.68 18.45
C GLY A 502 -3.16 -7.11 17.92
N GLU A 503 -4.23 -7.92 17.96
CA GLU A 503 -4.21 -9.33 17.59
C GLU A 503 -4.47 -9.56 16.08
N ASN A 504 -4.03 -10.73 15.61
CA ASN A 504 -4.28 -11.25 14.26
C ASN A 504 -5.18 -12.49 14.36
N LEU A 505 -6.40 -12.38 13.83
CA LEU A 505 -7.37 -13.46 13.75
C LEU A 505 -7.31 -14.16 12.39
N LYS A 506 -7.19 -15.48 12.38
CA LYS A 506 -7.36 -16.32 11.18
C LYS A 506 -8.73 -16.99 11.18
N LEU A 507 -9.46 -16.83 10.09
CA LEU A 507 -10.66 -17.58 9.75
C LEU A 507 -10.30 -18.58 8.64
N GLY A 508 -10.03 -19.82 9.04
CA GLY A 508 -9.70 -20.90 8.09
C GLY A 508 -10.95 -21.39 7.37
N ASP A 509 -10.86 -21.60 6.05
CA ASP A 509 -11.99 -21.98 5.19
C ASP A 509 -13.27 -21.17 5.50
N VAL A 510 -13.14 -19.84 5.43
CA VAL A 510 -14.10 -18.87 5.98
C VAL A 510 -15.52 -19.05 5.42
N LEU A 511 -15.69 -19.59 4.22
CA LEU A 511 -17.02 -19.83 3.64
C LEU A 511 -17.76 -20.99 4.32
N ASP A 512 -17.08 -22.08 4.65
CA ASP A 512 -17.71 -23.21 5.36
C ASP A 512 -17.74 -23.01 6.87
N THR A 513 -16.63 -22.55 7.46
CA THR A 513 -16.53 -22.45 8.93
C THR A 513 -17.41 -21.34 9.49
N THR A 514 -17.49 -20.19 8.81
CA THR A 514 -18.28 -19.03 9.26
C THR A 514 -19.71 -19.05 8.73
N PHE A 515 -19.92 -19.48 7.48
CA PHE A 515 -21.22 -19.38 6.81
C PHE A 515 -21.88 -20.71 6.46
N HIS A 516 -21.20 -21.85 6.64
CA HIS A 516 -21.65 -23.17 6.17
C HIS A 516 -22.05 -23.14 4.68
N PHE A 517 -21.30 -22.38 3.89
CA PHE A 517 -21.60 -22.11 2.50
C PHE A 517 -20.66 -22.86 1.57
N ASN A 518 -21.23 -23.67 0.69
CA ASN A 518 -20.52 -24.29 -0.41
C ASN A 518 -20.81 -23.52 -1.71
N GLY A 519 -19.77 -22.91 -2.28
CA GLY A 519 -19.83 -22.10 -3.48
C GLY A 519 -18.69 -21.08 -3.56
N ILE A 520 -18.85 -20.10 -4.45
CA ILE A 520 -17.95 -18.95 -4.58
C ILE A 520 -18.69 -17.66 -4.22
N ALA A 521 -17.97 -16.75 -3.58
CA ALA A 521 -18.51 -15.48 -3.09
C ALA A 521 -17.44 -14.37 -3.11
N ALA A 522 -17.89 -13.13 -3.00
CA ALA A 522 -17.06 -12.06 -2.45
C ALA A 522 -17.44 -11.85 -0.98
N LEU A 523 -16.60 -11.17 -0.21
CA LEU A 523 -16.89 -10.79 1.18
C LEU A 523 -16.81 -9.26 1.31
N ARG A 524 -17.81 -8.66 1.94
CA ARG A 524 -17.79 -7.27 2.41
C ARG A 524 -17.63 -7.27 3.92
N ILE A 525 -16.66 -6.54 4.43
CA ILE A 525 -16.28 -6.50 5.84
C ILE A 525 -16.47 -5.08 6.33
N VAL A 526 -17.45 -4.88 7.23
CA VAL A 526 -17.68 -3.59 7.88
C VAL A 526 -16.98 -3.62 9.24
N LEU A 527 -16.16 -2.61 9.51
CA LEU A 527 -15.38 -2.52 10.75
C LEU A 527 -15.95 -1.45 11.68
N ASP A 528 -15.90 -1.69 13.00
CA ASP A 528 -16.22 -0.68 14.02
C ASP A 528 -14.97 0.02 14.59
N GLY A 529 -13.78 -0.35 14.13
CA GLY A 529 -12.49 0.25 14.49
C GLY A 529 -11.39 -0.11 13.48
N GLN A 530 -10.12 0.04 13.88
CA GLN A 530 -9.00 -0.08 12.95
C GLN A 530 -8.54 -1.52 12.72
N ALA A 531 -8.68 -2.01 11.49
CA ALA A 531 -8.16 -3.32 11.11
C ALA A 531 -7.79 -3.43 9.64
N THR A 532 -6.87 -4.35 9.34
CA THR A 532 -6.53 -4.78 7.98
C THR A 532 -7.13 -6.16 7.69
N VAL A 533 -7.47 -6.43 6.44
CA VAL A 533 -8.02 -7.72 6.00
C VAL A 533 -7.22 -8.24 4.82
N THR A 534 -6.84 -9.52 4.87
CA THR A 534 -6.20 -10.22 3.76
C THR A 534 -6.78 -11.61 3.63
N SER A 535 -6.64 -12.23 2.46
CA SER A 535 -7.04 -13.64 2.30
C SER A 535 -6.17 -14.37 1.30
N ARG A 536 -6.24 -15.69 1.34
CA ARG A 536 -5.66 -16.58 0.35
C ARG A 536 -6.74 -17.52 -0.12
N THR A 537 -7.02 -17.52 -1.42
CA THR A 537 -7.87 -18.53 -2.05
C THR A 537 -6.99 -19.51 -2.80
N PHE A 538 -7.10 -20.79 -2.48
CA PHE A 538 -6.17 -21.81 -2.94
C PHE A 538 -6.90 -23.08 -3.35
N ASN A 539 -6.29 -23.83 -4.26
CA ASN A 539 -6.62 -25.22 -4.49
C ASN A 539 -5.88 -26.09 -3.45
N GLN A 540 -6.61 -27.01 -2.85
CA GLN A 540 -6.14 -27.95 -1.85
C GLN A 540 -5.96 -29.34 -2.47
N ALA A 541 -4.70 -29.73 -2.69
CA ALA A 541 -4.33 -31.05 -3.17
C ALA A 541 -3.81 -31.94 -2.02
N VAL A 542 -3.53 -33.21 -2.33
CA VAL A 542 -2.96 -34.18 -1.37
C VAL A 542 -1.56 -33.76 -0.93
N ASP A 543 -0.76 -33.25 -1.88
CA ASP A 543 0.66 -32.94 -1.68
C ASP A 543 0.94 -31.48 -1.31
N GLY A 544 -0.10 -30.67 -1.09
CA GLY A 544 0.04 -29.29 -0.64
C GLY A 544 -1.08 -28.38 -1.16
N THR A 545 -0.89 -27.08 -0.97
CA THR A 545 -1.85 -26.05 -1.41
C THR A 545 -1.19 -25.06 -2.35
N PHE A 546 -1.93 -24.61 -3.35
CA PHE A 546 -1.43 -23.63 -4.32
C PHE A 546 -2.47 -22.57 -4.62
N GLY A 547 -2.09 -21.30 -4.52
CA GLY A 547 -3.09 -20.27 -4.32
C GLY A 547 -2.63 -18.83 -4.37
N GLN A 548 -3.63 -17.97 -4.52
CA GLN A 548 -3.49 -16.56 -4.79
C GLN A 548 -3.81 -15.71 -3.55
N PHE A 549 -3.01 -14.67 -3.36
CA PHE A 549 -3.28 -13.61 -2.39
C PHE A 549 -4.41 -12.73 -2.90
N ILE A 550 -5.38 -12.42 -2.03
CA ILE A 550 -6.47 -11.51 -2.33
C ILE A 550 -6.50 -10.46 -1.21
N PRO A 551 -6.10 -9.21 -1.50
CA PRO A 551 -6.09 -8.14 -0.51
C PRO A 551 -7.52 -7.72 -0.12
N GLY A 552 -7.71 -7.33 1.13
CA GLY A 552 -8.83 -6.50 1.53
C GLY A 552 -8.60 -5.09 1.02
N VAL A 553 -9.55 -4.57 0.25
CA VAL A 553 -9.44 -3.24 -0.37
C VAL A 553 -10.65 -2.37 -0.04
N GLY A 554 -10.47 -1.06 0.05
CA GLY A 554 -11.55 -0.09 0.17
C GLY A 554 -12.07 0.37 -1.20
N GLN A 555 -12.76 1.50 -1.20
CA GLN A 555 -13.35 2.07 -2.42
C GLN A 555 -12.30 2.59 -3.42
N GLU A 556 -11.09 2.89 -2.94
CA GLU A 556 -9.96 3.40 -3.74
C GLU A 556 -9.47 2.39 -4.78
N ALA A 557 -9.77 1.10 -4.60
CA ALA A 557 -9.46 0.05 -5.58
C ALA A 557 -10.58 -0.18 -6.61
N SER A 558 -11.68 0.59 -6.53
CA SER A 558 -12.83 0.43 -7.42
C SER A 558 -12.64 1.17 -8.74
N VAL A 559 -13.32 0.66 -9.77
CA VAL A 559 -13.55 1.35 -11.03
C VAL A 559 -14.90 2.06 -10.91
N SER A 560 -14.87 3.38 -11.01
CA SER A 560 -16.04 4.26 -10.94
C SER A 560 -16.60 4.60 -12.32
N GLU A 561 -17.80 5.17 -12.35
CA GLU A 561 -18.34 5.80 -13.56
C GLU A 561 -17.35 6.83 -14.15
N GLY A 562 -17.09 6.71 -15.45
CA GLY A 562 -16.14 7.56 -16.17
C GLY A 562 -14.71 7.03 -16.19
N GLU A 563 -14.35 6.12 -15.28
CA GLU A 563 -13.03 5.51 -15.24
C GLU A 563 -12.95 4.26 -16.13
N THR A 564 -11.72 3.93 -16.56
CA THR A 564 -11.41 2.66 -17.24
C THR A 564 -10.50 1.82 -16.37
N GLY A 565 -11.04 0.72 -15.83
CA GLY A 565 -10.25 -0.31 -15.19
C GLY A 565 -9.57 -1.20 -16.23
N THR A 566 -8.29 -1.47 -16.05
CA THR A 566 -7.51 -2.31 -16.96
C THR A 566 -7.01 -3.56 -16.27
N LEU A 567 -7.24 -4.72 -16.88
CA LEU A 567 -6.61 -5.99 -16.52
C LEU A 567 -5.58 -6.35 -17.58
N ILE A 568 -4.37 -6.75 -17.18
CA ILE A 568 -3.32 -7.20 -18.11
C ILE A 568 -2.86 -8.62 -17.76
N GLN A 569 -1.96 -9.19 -18.56
CA GLN A 569 -1.42 -10.54 -18.36
C GLN A 569 -2.49 -11.65 -18.43
N LEU A 570 -3.57 -11.40 -19.16
CA LEU A 570 -4.59 -12.41 -19.43
C LEU A 570 -4.01 -13.47 -20.37
N ARG A 571 -4.24 -14.74 -20.06
CA ARG A 571 -3.75 -15.88 -20.83
C ARG A 571 -4.86 -16.88 -21.11
N ASN A 572 -4.87 -17.40 -22.32
CA ASN A 572 -5.72 -18.53 -22.67
C ASN A 572 -4.95 -19.41 -23.65
N SER A 573 -4.68 -20.65 -23.25
CA SER A 573 -3.96 -21.62 -24.06
C SER A 573 -4.22 -23.03 -23.52
N SER A 574 -3.59 -24.03 -24.10
CA SER A 574 -3.53 -25.36 -23.47
C SER A 574 -2.93 -25.33 -22.06
N GLN A 575 -2.04 -24.37 -21.76
CA GLN A 575 -1.36 -24.26 -20.46
C GLN A 575 -2.06 -23.33 -19.48
N PHE A 576 -2.80 -22.33 -19.93
CA PHE A 576 -3.41 -21.33 -19.04
C PHE A 576 -4.89 -21.10 -19.36
N ARG A 577 -5.66 -20.74 -18.34
CA ARG A 577 -7.02 -20.22 -18.46
C ARG A 577 -7.20 -18.97 -17.63
N THR A 578 -8.08 -18.07 -18.06
CA THR A 578 -8.39 -16.83 -17.34
C THR A 578 -9.85 -16.82 -16.88
N ASN A 579 -10.07 -16.61 -15.58
CA ASN A 579 -11.37 -16.25 -15.03
C ASN A 579 -11.40 -14.75 -14.72
N ILE A 580 -12.50 -14.06 -15.01
CA ILE A 580 -12.68 -12.65 -14.66
C ILE A 580 -13.80 -12.53 -13.63
N GLY A 581 -13.56 -11.81 -12.55
CA GLY A 581 -14.57 -11.57 -11.51
C GLY A 581 -14.86 -10.10 -11.28
N PHE A 582 -16.07 -9.84 -10.80
CA PHE A 582 -16.63 -8.52 -10.56
C PHE A 582 -17.38 -8.48 -9.23
N VAL A 583 -17.27 -7.36 -8.51
CA VAL A 583 -18.07 -7.07 -7.32
C VAL A 583 -18.69 -5.69 -7.46
N ASN A 584 -20.02 -5.62 -7.44
CA ASN A 584 -20.72 -4.34 -7.33
C ASN A 584 -20.64 -3.85 -5.89
N MET A 585 -20.10 -2.66 -5.68
CA MET A 585 -19.93 -2.08 -4.34
C MET A 585 -21.14 -1.22 -3.92
N GLY A 586 -22.09 -1.00 -4.82
CA GLY A 586 -23.26 -0.17 -4.60
C GLY A 586 -24.55 -0.96 -4.32
N SER A 587 -25.56 -0.22 -3.88
CA SER A 587 -26.91 -0.72 -3.62
C SER A 587 -27.84 -0.70 -4.83
N GLU A 588 -27.33 -0.32 -6.00
CA GLU A 588 -28.08 -0.25 -7.26
C GLU A 588 -27.54 -1.27 -8.26
N ILE A 589 -28.33 -1.64 -9.26
CA ILE A 589 -27.86 -2.48 -10.36
C ILE A 589 -26.85 -1.68 -11.19
N ILE A 590 -25.71 -2.29 -11.53
CA ILE A 590 -24.72 -1.70 -12.43
C ILE A 590 -24.56 -2.53 -13.70
N ALA A 591 -24.29 -1.83 -14.80
CA ALA A 591 -23.84 -2.41 -16.06
C ALA A 591 -22.33 -2.18 -16.24
N ILE A 592 -21.57 -3.24 -16.44
CA ILE A 592 -20.13 -3.20 -16.72
C ILE A 592 -19.93 -3.62 -18.18
N HIS A 593 -19.28 -2.76 -18.95
CA HIS A 593 -18.85 -3.04 -20.30
C HIS A 593 -17.39 -3.49 -20.29
N ALA A 594 -17.11 -4.66 -20.88
CA ALA A 594 -15.78 -5.24 -20.95
C ALA A 594 -15.35 -5.45 -22.40
N GLU A 595 -14.22 -4.87 -22.78
CA GLU A 595 -13.55 -5.08 -24.06
C GLU A 595 -12.26 -5.85 -23.82
N TYR A 596 -12.08 -6.97 -24.51
CA TYR A 596 -10.90 -7.84 -24.40
C TYR A 596 -10.06 -7.71 -25.65
N PHE A 597 -8.75 -7.58 -25.49
CA PHE A 597 -7.79 -7.36 -26.57
C PHE A 597 -6.67 -8.39 -26.53
N THR A 598 -6.13 -8.75 -27.68
CA THR A 598 -4.83 -9.42 -27.80
C THR A 598 -3.72 -8.49 -27.32
N SER A 599 -2.51 -9.04 -27.13
CA SER A 599 -1.33 -8.25 -26.79
C SER A 599 -0.98 -7.16 -27.82
N ASP A 600 -1.39 -7.33 -29.09
CA ASP A 600 -1.20 -6.32 -30.14
C ASP A 600 -2.33 -5.30 -30.26
N GLY A 601 -3.24 -5.23 -29.29
CA GLY A 601 -4.35 -4.27 -29.26
C GLY A 601 -5.50 -4.62 -30.20
N THR A 602 -5.51 -5.79 -30.83
CA THR A 602 -6.66 -6.25 -31.62
C THR A 602 -7.81 -6.66 -30.69
N LEU A 603 -9.01 -6.10 -30.90
CA LEU A 603 -10.20 -6.49 -30.15
C LEU A 603 -10.54 -7.98 -30.38
N LEU A 604 -10.52 -8.77 -29.31
CA LEU A 604 -10.89 -10.19 -29.28
C LEU A 604 -12.38 -10.39 -29.10
N ASN A 605 -12.97 -9.69 -28.12
CA ASN A 605 -14.37 -9.86 -27.73
C ASN A 605 -14.86 -8.68 -26.89
N THR A 606 -16.18 -8.53 -26.83
CA THR A 606 -16.86 -7.56 -25.98
C THR A 606 -17.98 -8.26 -25.21
N LYS A 607 -18.15 -7.93 -23.94
CA LYS A 607 -19.20 -8.47 -23.08
C LYS A 607 -19.78 -7.39 -22.17
N ASP A 608 -21.09 -7.49 -21.92
CA ASP A 608 -21.78 -6.68 -20.93
C ASP A 608 -22.19 -7.55 -19.75
N TYR A 609 -21.91 -7.09 -18.54
CA TYR A 609 -22.28 -7.74 -17.29
C TYR A 609 -23.25 -6.85 -16.51
N PHE A 610 -24.32 -7.44 -15.97
CA PHE A 610 -25.29 -6.75 -15.13
C PHE A 610 -25.22 -7.32 -13.73
N LEU A 611 -24.69 -6.53 -12.78
CA LEU A 611 -24.54 -6.95 -11.40
C LEU A 611 -25.68 -6.36 -10.56
N GLN A 612 -26.33 -7.22 -9.79
CA GLN A 612 -27.32 -6.82 -8.78
C GLN A 612 -26.67 -5.99 -7.67
N PRO A 613 -27.46 -5.30 -6.81
CA PRO A 613 -26.94 -4.63 -5.61
C PRO A 613 -26.04 -5.55 -4.79
N PHE A 614 -24.83 -5.10 -4.47
CA PHE A 614 -23.80 -5.89 -3.79
C PHE A 614 -23.51 -7.25 -4.45
N GLY A 615 -23.76 -7.35 -5.75
CA GLY A 615 -23.66 -8.58 -6.53
C GLY A 615 -22.20 -8.97 -6.77
N TYR A 616 -21.92 -10.27 -6.63
CA TYR A 616 -20.67 -10.88 -7.06
C TYR A 616 -20.90 -11.69 -8.34
N PHE A 617 -19.98 -11.64 -9.30
CA PHE A 617 -20.00 -12.50 -10.47
C PHE A 617 -18.59 -12.93 -10.86
N GLN A 618 -18.47 -14.12 -11.46
CA GLN A 618 -17.24 -14.60 -12.07
C GLN A 618 -17.56 -15.31 -13.38
N ASP A 619 -16.90 -14.89 -14.45
CA ASP A 619 -16.96 -15.42 -15.79
C ASP A 619 -15.69 -16.25 -16.10
N GLY A 620 -15.84 -17.57 -16.10
CA GLY A 620 -14.75 -18.49 -16.48
C GLY A 620 -14.61 -18.69 -18.00
N ALA A 621 -15.41 -17.99 -18.80
CA ALA A 621 -15.37 -18.01 -20.26
C ALA A 621 -15.22 -16.59 -20.83
N ALA A 622 -14.57 -15.68 -20.08
CA ALA A 622 -14.38 -14.28 -20.45
C ALA A 622 -13.71 -14.14 -21.83
N LEU A 623 -12.63 -14.89 -22.04
CA LEU A 623 -11.94 -15.00 -23.33
C LEU A 623 -12.64 -16.04 -24.24
N PRO A 624 -12.68 -15.83 -25.57
CA PRO A 624 -13.31 -16.76 -26.49
C PRO A 624 -12.74 -18.18 -26.41
N GLU A 625 -13.61 -19.18 -26.44
CA GLU A 625 -13.21 -20.60 -26.46
C GLU A 625 -12.28 -20.89 -27.64
N GLY A 626 -11.16 -21.57 -27.38
CA GLY A 626 -10.15 -21.90 -28.40
C GLY A 626 -9.24 -20.73 -28.83
N SER A 627 -9.35 -19.55 -28.19
CA SER A 627 -8.34 -18.50 -28.36
C SER A 627 -7.01 -18.92 -27.75
N GLU A 628 -5.91 -18.67 -28.46
CA GLU A 628 -4.54 -18.88 -27.98
C GLU A 628 -3.90 -17.49 -27.85
N VAL A 629 -3.89 -16.95 -26.63
CA VAL A 629 -3.41 -15.59 -26.33
C VAL A 629 -2.49 -15.61 -25.11
N GLU A 630 -1.41 -14.85 -25.23
CA GLU A 630 -0.44 -14.57 -24.18
C GLU A 630 -0.35 -13.05 -24.07
N GLY A 631 -0.41 -12.51 -22.85
CA GLY A 631 -0.38 -11.06 -22.61
C GLY A 631 -1.60 -10.31 -23.16
N ALA A 632 -2.76 -10.95 -23.21
CA ALA A 632 -4.02 -10.26 -23.50
C ALA A 632 -4.38 -9.30 -22.36
N PHE A 633 -5.24 -8.33 -22.65
CA PHE A 633 -5.70 -7.35 -21.67
C PHE A 633 -7.19 -7.06 -21.83
N ALA A 634 -7.80 -6.43 -20.83
CA ALA A 634 -9.19 -6.00 -20.87
C ALA A 634 -9.35 -4.57 -20.36
N HIS A 635 -10.24 -3.82 -21.00
CA HIS A 635 -10.75 -2.54 -20.52
C HIS A 635 -12.16 -2.73 -19.98
N LEU A 636 -12.40 -2.19 -18.78
CA LEU A 636 -13.61 -2.36 -18.01
C LEU A 636 -14.15 -0.99 -17.65
N THR A 637 -15.36 -0.68 -18.08
CA THR A 637 -16.01 0.61 -17.83
C THR A 637 -17.43 0.41 -17.32
N THR A 638 -17.97 1.42 -16.64
CA THR A 638 -19.41 1.48 -16.34
C THR A 638 -19.98 2.81 -16.80
N SER A 639 -21.16 2.74 -17.43
CA SER A 639 -21.98 3.91 -17.78
C SER A 639 -23.15 4.11 -16.81
N THR A 640 -23.17 3.35 -15.71
CA THR A 640 -24.22 3.47 -14.69
C THR A 640 -23.90 4.64 -13.78
N SER A 641 -24.84 5.57 -13.62
CA SER A 641 -24.62 6.76 -12.81
C SER A 641 -24.29 6.41 -11.36
N GLY A 642 -23.13 6.88 -10.87
CA GLY A 642 -22.62 6.56 -9.53
C GLY A 642 -22.20 5.09 -9.34
N GLY A 643 -22.12 4.31 -10.42
CA GLY A 643 -21.69 2.92 -10.40
C GLY A 643 -20.23 2.77 -9.96
N ARG A 644 -19.96 1.78 -9.12
CA ARG A 644 -18.62 1.44 -8.63
C ARG A 644 -18.48 -0.08 -8.53
N PHE A 645 -17.37 -0.61 -9.03
CA PHE A 645 -17.11 -2.05 -8.98
C PHE A 645 -15.64 -2.39 -8.77
N LEU A 646 -15.39 -3.51 -8.11
CA LEU A 646 -14.09 -4.18 -8.15
C LEU A 646 -14.07 -5.13 -9.35
N ALA A 647 -12.90 -5.27 -9.97
CA ALA A 647 -12.66 -6.30 -10.98
C ALA A 647 -11.30 -6.95 -10.77
N TYR A 648 -11.21 -8.23 -11.12
CA TYR A 648 -9.97 -8.99 -11.07
C TYR A 648 -9.93 -10.06 -12.15
N ALA A 649 -8.72 -10.50 -12.49
CA ALA A 649 -8.46 -11.73 -13.23
C ALA A 649 -7.83 -12.77 -12.29
N SER A 650 -8.16 -14.03 -12.51
CA SER A 650 -7.46 -15.19 -11.94
C SER A 650 -6.97 -16.04 -13.11
N VAL A 651 -5.67 -15.95 -13.38
CA VAL A 651 -5.00 -16.77 -14.41
C VAL A 651 -4.51 -18.05 -13.76
N VAL A 652 -4.97 -19.18 -14.29
CA VAL A 652 -4.72 -20.49 -13.71
C VAL A 652 -3.91 -21.34 -14.66
N ASP A 653 -2.81 -21.92 -14.18
CA ASP A 653 -2.05 -22.94 -14.89
C ASP A 653 -2.88 -24.24 -14.94
N ASN A 654 -3.18 -24.74 -16.13
CA ASN A 654 -4.07 -25.88 -16.35
C ASN A 654 -3.46 -27.23 -15.93
N GLY A 655 -2.13 -27.31 -15.79
CA GLY A 655 -1.48 -28.54 -15.38
C GLY A 655 -1.42 -28.67 -13.87
N SER A 656 -1.05 -27.59 -13.18
CA SER A 656 -0.93 -27.55 -11.72
C SER A 656 -2.20 -27.12 -11.01
N ASP A 657 -3.15 -26.48 -11.70
CA ASP A 657 -4.29 -25.74 -11.14
C ASP A 657 -3.90 -24.58 -10.20
N ASP A 658 -2.68 -24.05 -10.32
CA ASP A 658 -2.19 -22.89 -9.58
C ASP A 658 -2.73 -21.57 -10.13
N PRO A 659 -3.45 -20.77 -9.31
CA PRO A 659 -3.99 -19.48 -9.71
C PRO A 659 -3.08 -18.31 -9.35
N VAL A 660 -3.19 -17.25 -10.14
CA VAL A 660 -2.59 -15.95 -9.84
C VAL A 660 -3.66 -14.86 -9.92
N PHE A 661 -3.83 -14.10 -8.83
CA PHE A 661 -4.81 -13.02 -8.71
C PHE A 661 -4.23 -11.70 -9.21
N MET A 662 -4.96 -11.03 -10.09
CA MET A 662 -4.57 -9.75 -10.67
C MET A 662 -5.73 -8.76 -10.55
N PRO A 663 -5.63 -7.72 -9.71
CA PRO A 663 -6.66 -6.71 -9.63
C PRO A 663 -6.65 -5.81 -10.88
N ALA A 664 -7.81 -5.26 -11.23
CA ALA A 664 -7.88 -4.20 -12.23
C ALA A 664 -7.18 -2.94 -11.71
N GLN A 665 -6.49 -2.24 -12.60
CA GLN A 665 -5.82 -0.98 -12.30
C GLN A 665 -6.50 0.15 -13.05
N VAL A 666 -6.82 1.24 -12.35
CA VAL A 666 -7.28 2.49 -12.96
C VAL A 666 -6.05 3.37 -13.13
N LEU A 667 -5.78 3.78 -14.37
CA LEU A 667 -4.72 4.75 -14.62
C LEU A 667 -5.28 6.16 -14.45
N PRO A 668 -4.51 7.11 -13.89
CA PRO A 668 -4.85 8.52 -13.98
C PRO A 668 -4.95 8.93 -15.45
N GLU A 669 -5.99 9.69 -15.81
CA GLU A 669 -6.21 10.21 -17.18
C GLU A 669 -5.10 11.15 -17.67
#